data_AF-A0AAD5UEW0-F1
#
_entry.id   AF-A0AAD5UEW0-F1
#
_cell.length_a   1.000
_cell.length_b   1.000
_cell.length_c   1.000
_cell.angle_alpha   90.00
_cell.angle_beta   90.00
_cell.angle_gamma   90.00
#
_symmetry.space_group_name_H-M   'P 1'
#
loop_
_entity.id
_entity.type
_entity.pdbx_description
1 polymer ?
#
loop_
_entity_poly.entity_id
_entity_poly.type
_entity_poly.pdbx_seq_one_letter_code
_entity_poly.pdbx_strand_id
1 'polypeptide(L)'
;MFQSLLLAASVLGTSLKDFESKLQANWLNEFQEQINQSSWTENPNAFAAVFFKVDGEEQRTVKFFNGSCYNLDGTPKGVPSESHLWRFASITKMYTATAAFQLIEKGLLNRTAPVVQYLPWLESRLESQNLLVQDLMQHTTAFDEIGIGKKMPVSFPHSAKSHKETLLKIWTDFIDSPGIQNGPSYSNSGWVVLGAIIEEITGELLGDYLKKEIFNPLDIHSSGFSYQQTDLNNLCFPFEAHKVNIEPYDIDDYATGDLVSTVDDVAKFFTGLMLNGKGIYHSLDTVKQSRAPMDYHLMFGENGYRNGWEFETHGTIKVWTKDVQYRIQALASFLKVLYPKESSAESVVFEPVEPTKDNIAVTQRINGKYRSKRTIWHGILKFFLLASENIEAIPNSNSLSMKFKGTEIIYKQVKPINSEDILPENVALYASANGRRYVSAHFDGQNVKFISVKGTGTYYPLNFLDQYIIVVIGLLCELASHIAMAVLSYFTLQRASKKPEDNQETQPLLQPEALAEINLYQKVIDVLSMIAPIFSLVAGTICLYYYITQSIDSSDRPVLAALECSLILFTFTTALITLVTGIACFYKIKVEHRWLLLALAIFKLVGLVQLAAKHYNLNTLFEQEKDRFDHFHQTFQTDQILLDYSKNLVTKETMDLLFALAKEADVEGWRAKMFSGDKINLTEQRAVLHVALRNLGGKPILVDGVDVMPGVLSVLDKMGKLSDAVRSGSWKGYTGKAITDVINIGIGGSDLGPVMATEALKPYAHETIKVHFVSNIDGTHLAETLKKINPETSLFIIASKTFTTIETITNANSAKQWFLNAAKDEKHVAKHFVALSTNAKAVSAFGIDVNNMFEFWDWVGGRYSLWSAIGLSIDIYVGHQNFLQLLTGAHEMDKYFVETPLEKNIPVILGMLGIWYNNFFKSQTLVILPYDQYLVRFPAYFQQGDMESNGKSVTRENLAITDYETGPIIWGEPGTNGQHAFYQLIHQGTKLIPADFLAPVVSQNPIGNNKHHEILLSNFFAQTEALMRGKNESQVRKELEKANLDEKNFQIQLKHKQFAGNKPTNSIMYKKLDPKTLGSLIAMYEHKIFVQGIVWKINSFDQWGVELGKQLATAILPELQSQSLVTNHDSSTNGLINWFKKHKL
;
A
#
# COMPACT_ATOMS: atom_id res chain seq x y z
N MET A 1 17.31 -4.56 -16.42
CA MET A 1 18.26 -4.72 -17.55
C MET A 1 18.56 -3.39 -18.24
N PHE A 2 17.58 -2.71 -18.85
CA PHE A 2 17.78 -1.38 -19.47
C PHE A 2 18.26 -0.30 -18.47
N GLN A 3 17.77 -0.31 -17.22
CA GLN A 3 18.25 0.55 -16.14
C GLN A 3 19.69 0.23 -15.66
N SER A 4 20.10 -1.05 -15.72
CA SER A 4 21.47 -1.48 -15.38
C SER A 4 22.47 -1.10 -16.48
N LEU A 5 22.00 -1.06 -17.74
CA LEU A 5 22.74 -0.58 -18.91
C LEU A 5 22.88 0.95 -18.91
N LEU A 6 21.84 1.67 -18.50
CA LEU A 6 21.87 3.12 -18.25
C LEU A 6 22.85 3.48 -17.13
N LEU A 7 22.90 2.65 -16.07
CA LEU A 7 23.87 2.81 -14.98
C LEU A 7 25.31 2.62 -15.47
N ALA A 8 25.59 1.57 -16.27
CA ALA A 8 26.91 1.32 -16.84
C ALA A 8 27.38 2.42 -17.81
N ALA A 9 26.48 2.95 -18.66
CA ALA A 9 26.78 4.06 -19.56
C ALA A 9 27.05 5.38 -18.80
N SER A 10 26.33 5.61 -17.69
CA SER A 10 26.51 6.81 -16.86
C SER A 10 27.80 6.81 -16.05
N VAL A 11 28.30 5.64 -15.66
CA VAL A 11 29.55 5.48 -14.88
C VAL A 11 30.81 5.63 -15.76
N LEU A 12 30.71 5.38 -17.07
CA LEU A 12 31.86 5.35 -18.01
C LEU A 12 31.93 6.57 -18.95
N GLY A 13 31.09 7.59 -18.75
CA GLY A 13 31.23 8.89 -19.41
C GLY A 13 30.94 8.94 -20.93
N THR A 14 30.35 7.91 -21.52
CA THR A 14 30.01 7.88 -22.96
C THR A 14 28.57 8.35 -23.21
N SER A 15 28.37 9.09 -24.31
CA SER A 15 27.06 9.68 -24.64
C SER A 15 26.06 8.61 -25.12
N LEU A 16 24.78 8.79 -24.79
CA LEU A 16 23.69 7.87 -25.19
C LEU A 16 23.64 7.64 -26.72
N LYS A 17 24.05 8.65 -27.50
CA LYS A 17 24.10 8.63 -28.98
C LYS A 17 25.24 7.76 -29.53
N ASP A 18 26.38 7.70 -28.83
CA ASP A 18 27.50 6.79 -29.15
C ASP A 18 27.22 5.35 -28.72
N PHE A 19 26.45 5.19 -27.64
CA PHE A 19 25.98 3.88 -27.18
C PHE A 19 25.00 3.28 -28.19
N GLU A 20 24.04 4.07 -28.68
CA GLU A 20 23.09 3.65 -29.73
C GLU A 20 23.77 3.37 -31.09
N SER A 21 24.80 4.13 -31.48
CA SER A 21 25.52 3.90 -32.75
C SER A 21 26.39 2.62 -32.72
N LYS A 22 27.04 2.31 -31.59
CA LYS A 22 27.78 1.04 -31.39
C LYS A 22 26.88 -0.19 -31.29
N LEU A 23 25.68 -0.03 -30.71
CA LEU A 23 24.64 -1.05 -30.68
C LEU A 23 24.11 -1.41 -32.07
N GLN A 24 24.15 -0.48 -33.03
CA GLN A 24 23.60 -0.68 -34.38
C GLN A 24 24.60 -1.31 -35.37
N ALA A 25 25.92 -1.13 -35.21
CA ALA A 25 26.85 -1.41 -36.30
C ALA A 25 27.57 -2.77 -36.24
N ASN A 26 27.95 -3.32 -35.07
CA ASN A 26 28.74 -4.57 -35.05
C ASN A 26 28.78 -5.34 -33.72
N TRP A 27 28.01 -4.91 -32.71
CA TRP A 27 28.09 -5.48 -31.36
C TRP A 27 27.89 -7.01 -31.33
N LEU A 28 26.97 -7.58 -32.12
CA LEU A 28 26.76 -9.04 -32.16
C LEU A 28 28.03 -9.79 -32.59
N ASN A 29 28.76 -9.28 -33.58
CA ASN A 29 29.97 -9.91 -34.12
C ASN A 29 31.15 -9.76 -33.16
N GLU A 30 31.34 -8.57 -32.57
CA GLU A 30 32.39 -8.32 -31.58
C GLU A 30 32.17 -9.09 -30.26
N PHE A 31 30.90 -9.31 -29.88
CA PHE A 31 30.52 -10.15 -28.74
C PHE A 31 30.84 -11.63 -28.97
N GLN A 32 30.57 -12.15 -30.17
CA GLN A 32 30.90 -13.52 -30.56
C GLN A 32 32.42 -13.74 -30.62
N GLU A 33 33.19 -12.77 -31.15
CA GLU A 33 34.64 -12.88 -31.37
C GLU A 33 35.45 -12.87 -30.06
N GLN A 34 35.03 -12.07 -29.06
CA GLN A 34 35.72 -12.02 -27.76
C GLN A 34 35.41 -13.17 -26.83
N ILE A 35 34.21 -13.76 -26.95
CA ILE A 35 33.87 -14.94 -26.14
C ILE A 35 34.64 -16.16 -26.63
N ASN A 36 34.81 -16.31 -27.96
CA ASN A 36 35.69 -17.32 -28.56
C ASN A 36 37.17 -17.18 -28.12
N GLN A 37 37.62 -15.99 -27.68
CA GLN A 37 38.99 -15.73 -27.21
C GLN A 37 39.16 -15.86 -25.69
N SER A 38 38.07 -16.01 -24.93
CA SER A 38 38.13 -16.01 -23.46
C SER A 38 38.19 -17.43 -22.88
N SER A 39 39.16 -17.69 -22.00
CA SER A 39 39.44 -18.99 -21.37
C SER A 39 38.42 -19.35 -20.28
N TRP A 40 37.17 -19.63 -20.67
CA TRP A 40 36.08 -20.03 -19.75
C TRP A 40 36.03 -21.54 -19.44
N THR A 41 37.09 -22.29 -19.76
CA THR A 41 37.17 -23.76 -19.72
C THR A 41 37.16 -24.39 -18.31
N GLU A 42 36.91 -23.63 -17.24
CA GLU A 42 37.08 -24.08 -15.85
C GLU A 42 35.82 -23.99 -14.97
N ASN A 43 34.66 -23.58 -15.51
CA ASN A 43 33.40 -23.67 -14.77
C ASN A 43 32.73 -25.04 -15.00
N PRO A 44 32.46 -25.85 -13.96
CA PRO A 44 31.96 -27.21 -14.12
C PRO A 44 30.52 -27.29 -14.65
N ASN A 45 29.76 -26.21 -14.60
CA ASN A 45 28.37 -26.18 -15.06
C ASN A 45 28.28 -25.64 -16.48
N ALA A 46 28.01 -26.54 -17.42
CA ALA A 46 27.81 -26.20 -18.82
C ALA A 46 26.38 -25.65 -19.04
N PHE A 47 26.27 -24.46 -19.63
CA PHE A 47 24.98 -23.83 -19.93
C PHE A 47 25.00 -23.11 -21.27
N ALA A 48 23.80 -23.01 -21.86
CA ALA A 48 23.56 -22.25 -23.06
C ALA A 48 22.39 -21.28 -22.90
N ALA A 49 22.48 -20.12 -23.57
CA ALA A 49 21.45 -19.10 -23.56
C ALA A 49 21.20 -18.57 -24.98
N VAL A 50 19.95 -18.20 -25.25
CA VAL A 50 19.54 -17.58 -26.52
C VAL A 50 18.88 -16.25 -26.23
N PHE A 51 19.32 -15.20 -26.93
CA PHE A 51 18.74 -13.86 -26.87
C PHE A 51 18.15 -13.47 -28.22
N PHE A 52 17.00 -12.79 -28.20
CA PHE A 52 16.29 -12.38 -29.39
C PHE A 52 16.06 -10.87 -29.40
N LYS A 53 16.25 -10.27 -30.57
CA LYS A 53 15.75 -8.93 -30.89
C LYS A 53 14.84 -9.03 -32.11
N VAL A 54 13.61 -8.54 -31.98
CA VAL A 54 12.62 -8.49 -33.06
C VAL A 54 12.35 -7.02 -33.37
N ASP A 55 12.93 -6.53 -34.47
CA ASP A 55 12.69 -5.18 -34.99
C ASP A 55 11.99 -5.28 -36.35
N GLY A 56 10.66 -5.23 -36.39
CA GLY A 56 9.91 -5.39 -37.64
C GLY A 56 10.03 -6.80 -38.24
N GLU A 57 10.42 -6.91 -39.51
CA GLU A 57 10.67 -8.20 -40.19
C GLU A 57 12.10 -8.74 -40.01
N GLU A 58 13.05 -7.95 -39.48
CA GLU A 58 14.44 -8.36 -39.31
C GLU A 58 14.64 -9.12 -37.98
N GLN A 59 15.15 -10.35 -38.08
CA GLN A 59 15.42 -11.22 -36.94
C GLN A 59 16.91 -11.20 -36.60
N ARG A 60 17.26 -10.90 -35.35
CA ARG A 60 18.64 -11.10 -34.85
C ARG A 60 18.62 -11.95 -33.58
N THR A 61 19.28 -13.12 -33.69
CA THR A 61 19.42 -14.12 -32.62
C THR A 61 20.87 -14.17 -32.17
N VAL A 62 21.11 -14.06 -30.86
CA VAL A 62 22.44 -14.25 -30.26
C VAL A 62 22.43 -15.53 -29.45
N LYS A 63 23.35 -16.44 -29.74
CA LYS A 63 23.48 -17.72 -29.03
C LYS A 63 24.76 -17.70 -28.21
N PHE A 64 24.66 -18.11 -26.95
CA PHE A 64 25.76 -18.09 -25.99
C PHE A 64 25.98 -19.49 -25.40
N PHE A 65 27.26 -19.84 -25.22
CA PHE A 65 27.70 -21.14 -24.71
C PHE A 65 28.82 -20.92 -23.68
N ASN A 66 28.71 -21.56 -22.51
CA ASN A 66 29.72 -21.49 -21.47
C ASN A 66 29.79 -22.79 -20.68
N GLY A 67 30.98 -23.11 -20.17
CA GLY A 67 31.30 -24.31 -19.41
C GLY A 67 31.96 -25.40 -20.23
N SER A 68 32.25 -26.52 -19.57
CA SER A 68 33.04 -27.61 -20.13
C SER A 68 32.15 -28.78 -20.55
N CYS A 69 32.30 -29.23 -21.80
CA CYS A 69 31.53 -30.34 -22.37
C CYS A 69 32.34 -31.64 -22.28
N TYR A 70 31.75 -32.68 -21.70
CA TYR A 70 32.39 -33.99 -21.51
C TYR A 70 31.60 -35.11 -22.22
N ASN A 71 32.33 -36.15 -22.62
CA ASN A 71 31.79 -37.47 -22.96
C ASN A 71 31.23 -38.16 -21.70
N LEU A 72 30.39 -39.19 -21.91
CA LEU A 72 29.88 -40.04 -20.82
C LEU A 72 31.00 -40.71 -20.01
N ASP A 73 32.14 -40.99 -20.63
CA ASP A 73 33.32 -41.57 -19.97
C ASP A 73 34.17 -40.52 -19.21
N GLY A 74 33.72 -39.26 -19.15
CA GLY A 74 34.39 -38.16 -18.48
C GLY A 74 35.53 -37.51 -19.27
N THR A 75 35.79 -37.94 -20.51
CA THR A 75 36.80 -37.27 -21.35
C THR A 75 36.27 -35.94 -21.90
N PRO A 76 37.08 -34.85 -21.92
CA PRO A 76 36.64 -33.57 -22.48
C PRO A 76 36.35 -33.65 -23.99
N LYS A 77 35.21 -33.11 -24.45
CA LYS A 77 34.86 -32.94 -25.88
C LYS A 77 35.39 -31.65 -26.50
N GLY A 78 35.87 -30.71 -25.68
CA GLY A 78 36.36 -29.39 -26.11
C GLY A 78 35.38 -28.25 -25.78
N VAL A 79 35.57 -27.10 -26.44
CA VAL A 79 34.74 -25.91 -26.24
C VAL A 79 33.34 -26.16 -26.81
N PRO A 80 32.26 -25.96 -26.03
CA PRO A 80 30.90 -26.18 -26.52
C PRO A 80 30.55 -25.24 -27.68
N SER A 81 29.68 -25.69 -28.59
CA SER A 81 29.29 -24.97 -29.81
C SER A 81 27.80 -25.13 -30.12
N GLU A 82 27.31 -24.40 -31.13
CA GLU A 82 25.92 -24.45 -31.59
C GLU A 82 25.47 -25.84 -32.06
N SER A 83 26.40 -26.68 -32.50
CA SER A 83 26.13 -28.03 -33.00
C SER A 83 26.08 -29.09 -31.91
N HIS A 84 26.49 -28.78 -30.68
CA HIS A 84 26.47 -29.72 -29.58
C HIS A 84 25.05 -29.90 -29.02
N LEU A 85 24.75 -31.12 -28.63
CA LEU A 85 23.45 -31.50 -28.08
C LEU A 85 23.45 -31.33 -26.56
N TRP A 86 22.32 -30.88 -26.00
CA TRP A 86 22.16 -30.60 -24.58
C TRP A 86 20.88 -31.21 -24.06
N ARG A 87 20.93 -31.78 -22.85
CA ARG A 87 19.71 -32.15 -22.10
C ARG A 87 19.11 -30.91 -21.46
N PHE A 88 17.99 -30.46 -21.99
CA PHE A 88 17.26 -29.34 -21.41
C PHE A 88 16.31 -29.84 -20.32
N ALA A 89 16.45 -29.29 -19.10
CA ALA A 89 15.61 -29.60 -17.95
C ALA A 89 14.18 -29.03 -18.12
N SER A 90 13.64 -28.27 -17.16
CA SER A 90 12.24 -27.80 -17.23
C SER A 90 11.87 -26.97 -18.49
N ILE A 91 12.81 -26.63 -19.39
CA ILE A 91 12.55 -25.96 -20.68
C ILE A 91 11.58 -26.80 -21.52
N THR A 92 11.64 -28.13 -21.40
CA THR A 92 10.73 -29.08 -22.05
C THR A 92 9.25 -28.74 -21.83
N LYS A 93 8.85 -28.22 -20.66
CA LYS A 93 7.44 -27.90 -20.36
C LYS A 93 6.83 -26.88 -21.33
N MET A 94 7.65 -26.00 -21.94
CA MET A 94 7.15 -25.07 -22.97
C MET A 94 6.76 -25.79 -24.27
N TYR A 95 7.47 -26.85 -24.64
CA TYR A 95 7.13 -27.67 -25.81
C TYR A 95 5.84 -28.45 -25.58
N THR A 96 5.70 -29.07 -24.40
CA THR A 96 4.47 -29.76 -23.98
C THR A 96 3.27 -28.81 -23.92
N ALA A 97 3.43 -27.62 -23.34
CA ALA A 97 2.39 -26.60 -23.34
C ALA A 97 2.01 -26.19 -24.77
N THR A 98 3.01 -26.05 -25.65
CA THR A 98 2.77 -25.66 -27.04
C THR A 98 1.92 -26.69 -27.78
N ALA A 99 2.23 -27.97 -27.64
CA ALA A 99 1.40 -29.06 -28.19
C ALA A 99 -0.03 -29.05 -27.62
N ALA A 100 -0.19 -28.85 -26.31
CA ALA A 100 -1.52 -28.74 -25.70
C ALA A 100 -2.33 -27.57 -26.30
N PHE A 101 -1.71 -26.40 -26.51
CA PHE A 101 -2.35 -25.26 -27.16
C PHE A 101 -2.66 -25.48 -28.64
N GLN A 102 -1.86 -26.26 -29.38
CA GLN A 102 -2.22 -26.69 -30.74
C GLN A 102 -3.48 -27.56 -30.75
N LEU A 103 -3.63 -28.48 -29.79
CA LEU A 103 -4.85 -29.29 -29.66
C LEU A 103 -6.06 -28.47 -29.20
N ILE A 104 -5.86 -27.44 -28.37
CA ILE A 104 -6.90 -26.49 -27.97
C ILE A 104 -7.40 -25.69 -29.19
N GLU A 105 -6.48 -25.21 -30.01
CA GLU A 105 -6.81 -24.51 -31.26
C GLU A 105 -7.56 -25.40 -32.25
N LYS A 106 -7.17 -26.68 -32.35
CA LYS A 106 -7.87 -27.70 -33.17
C LYS A 106 -9.23 -28.12 -32.57
N GLY A 107 -9.61 -27.60 -31.39
CA GLY A 107 -10.85 -27.95 -30.70
C GLY A 107 -10.88 -29.37 -30.12
N LEU A 108 -9.73 -30.05 -30.09
CA LEU A 108 -9.58 -31.43 -29.63
C LEU A 108 -9.31 -31.52 -28.12
N LEU A 109 -8.79 -30.44 -27.52
CA LEU A 109 -8.55 -30.32 -26.08
C LEU A 109 -9.26 -29.08 -25.51
N ASN A 110 -9.99 -29.23 -24.41
CA ASN A 110 -10.64 -28.12 -23.73
C ASN A 110 -9.95 -27.87 -22.38
N ARG A 111 -9.51 -26.62 -22.16
CA ARG A 111 -8.78 -26.20 -20.95
C ARG A 111 -9.58 -26.36 -19.66
N THR A 112 -10.90 -26.18 -19.72
CA THR A 112 -11.77 -26.26 -18.55
C THR A 112 -12.47 -27.61 -18.43
N ALA A 113 -12.14 -28.57 -19.29
CA ALA A 113 -12.68 -29.91 -19.19
C ALA A 113 -11.94 -30.72 -18.10
N PRO A 114 -12.64 -31.65 -17.43
CA PRO A 114 -12.02 -32.60 -16.50
C PRO A 114 -11.01 -33.51 -17.22
N VAL A 115 -9.90 -33.82 -16.56
CA VAL A 115 -8.86 -34.72 -17.11
C VAL A 115 -9.40 -36.11 -17.45
N VAL A 116 -10.33 -36.64 -16.64
CA VAL A 116 -10.97 -37.95 -16.85
C VAL A 116 -11.70 -38.07 -18.18
N GLN A 117 -12.12 -36.94 -18.78
CA GLN A 117 -12.75 -36.94 -20.10
C GLN A 117 -11.79 -37.44 -21.18
N TYR A 118 -10.50 -37.13 -21.05
CA TYR A 118 -9.47 -37.51 -22.00
C TYR A 118 -8.75 -38.79 -21.58
N LEU A 119 -8.65 -39.08 -20.28
CA LEU A 119 -8.03 -40.31 -19.78
C LEU A 119 -9.00 -41.08 -18.86
N PRO A 120 -10.03 -41.75 -19.39
CA PRO A 120 -11.04 -42.46 -18.57
C PRO A 120 -10.44 -43.56 -17.69
N TRP A 121 -9.31 -44.16 -18.12
CA TRP A 121 -8.60 -45.18 -17.36
C TRP A 121 -7.93 -44.64 -16.07
N LEU A 122 -7.89 -43.32 -15.87
CA LEU A 122 -7.45 -42.67 -14.64
C LEU A 122 -8.60 -42.36 -13.66
N GLU A 123 -9.85 -42.59 -14.04
CA GLU A 123 -11.03 -42.22 -13.24
C GLU A 123 -10.99 -42.82 -11.83
N SER A 124 -10.60 -44.09 -11.69
CA SER A 124 -10.47 -44.75 -10.38
C SER A 124 -9.37 -44.18 -9.48
N ARG A 125 -8.41 -43.44 -10.04
CA ARG A 125 -7.35 -42.76 -9.29
C ARG A 125 -7.66 -41.29 -8.99
N LEU A 126 -8.68 -40.74 -9.65
CA LEU A 126 -9.11 -39.35 -9.51
C LEU A 126 -10.43 -39.22 -8.71
N GLU A 127 -10.88 -40.30 -8.05
CA GLU A 127 -12.20 -40.65 -7.47
C GLU A 127 -12.96 -39.62 -6.60
N SER A 128 -12.54 -38.36 -6.53
CA SER A 128 -13.31 -37.24 -5.94
C SER A 128 -12.80 -35.84 -6.35
N GLN A 129 -11.76 -35.75 -7.18
CA GLN A 129 -11.07 -34.49 -7.47
C GLN A 129 -11.49 -33.96 -8.85
N ASN A 130 -12.04 -32.74 -8.89
CA ASN A 130 -12.39 -32.05 -10.13
C ASN A 130 -11.14 -31.46 -10.81
N LEU A 131 -10.18 -32.31 -11.17
CA LEU A 131 -8.92 -31.91 -11.80
C LEU A 131 -9.18 -31.49 -13.26
N LEU A 132 -8.95 -30.22 -13.57
CA LEU A 132 -9.14 -29.67 -14.92
C LEU A 132 -7.82 -29.67 -15.71
N VAL A 133 -7.90 -29.71 -17.03
CA VAL A 133 -6.72 -29.63 -17.92
C VAL A 133 -5.85 -28.39 -17.64
N GLN A 134 -6.47 -27.25 -17.34
CA GLN A 134 -5.74 -26.02 -17.01
C GLN A 134 -4.90 -26.11 -15.72
N ASP A 135 -5.31 -26.94 -14.76
CA ASP A 135 -4.59 -27.06 -13.48
C ASP A 135 -3.23 -27.75 -13.66
N LEU A 136 -3.13 -28.63 -14.67
CA LEU A 136 -1.89 -29.31 -15.07
C LEU A 136 -0.82 -28.29 -15.51
N MET A 137 -1.20 -27.34 -16.37
CA MET A 137 -0.28 -26.34 -16.96
C MET A 137 0.07 -25.19 -15.99
N GLN A 138 -0.66 -25.07 -14.88
CA GLN A 138 -0.55 -23.96 -13.93
C GLN A 138 0.11 -24.34 -12.60
N HIS A 139 0.53 -25.60 -12.45
CA HIS A 139 1.03 -26.12 -11.18
C HIS A 139 0.03 -25.88 -10.03
N THR A 140 -1.24 -26.27 -10.24
CA THR A 140 -2.32 -26.20 -9.22
C THR A 140 -2.97 -27.57 -9.02
N THR A 141 -2.26 -28.65 -9.35
CA THR A 141 -2.80 -30.03 -9.32
C THR A 141 -2.80 -30.64 -7.91
N ALA A 142 -2.02 -30.10 -6.97
CA ALA A 142 -1.86 -30.62 -5.61
C ALA A 142 -1.45 -32.11 -5.52
N PHE A 143 -0.67 -32.62 -6.48
CA PHE A 143 -0.06 -33.95 -6.40
C PHE A 143 1.04 -34.01 -5.33
N ASP A 144 1.17 -35.13 -4.61
CA ASP A 144 2.25 -35.38 -3.65
C ASP A 144 3.58 -35.67 -4.37
N GLU A 145 4.24 -34.62 -4.85
CA GLU A 145 5.49 -34.72 -5.60
C GLU A 145 6.72 -35.00 -4.73
N ILE A 146 6.61 -34.75 -3.42
CA ILE A 146 7.74 -34.76 -2.49
C ILE A 146 7.60 -35.88 -1.45
N GLY A 147 6.43 -36.52 -1.35
CA GLY A 147 6.17 -37.57 -0.38
C GLY A 147 6.18 -37.01 1.04
N ILE A 148 5.07 -37.10 1.75
CA ILE A 148 5.14 -37.08 3.22
C ILE A 148 5.95 -38.33 3.65
N GLY A 149 7.27 -38.16 3.81
CA GLY A 149 8.18 -39.15 4.39
C GLY A 149 8.88 -40.12 3.43
N LYS A 150 8.82 -39.97 2.11
CA LYS A 150 9.64 -40.77 1.16
C LYS A 150 10.36 -39.86 0.17
N LYS A 151 11.67 -40.07 -0.02
CA LYS A 151 12.49 -39.39 -1.03
C LYS A 151 11.80 -39.47 -2.39
N MET A 152 11.90 -38.41 -3.21
CA MET A 152 11.59 -38.45 -4.65
C MET A 152 12.07 -39.79 -5.22
N PRO A 153 11.24 -40.54 -5.98
CA PRO A 153 11.77 -41.63 -6.77
C PRO A 153 12.69 -41.00 -7.81
N VAL A 154 14.00 -41.03 -7.56
CA VAL A 154 15.03 -40.45 -8.44
C VAL A 154 15.19 -41.29 -9.74
N SER A 155 14.33 -42.28 -9.97
CA SER A 155 14.37 -43.15 -11.14
C SER A 155 12.96 -43.41 -11.64
N PHE A 156 12.59 -42.69 -12.71
CA PHE A 156 11.47 -43.08 -13.56
C PHE A 156 11.77 -44.47 -14.16
N PRO A 157 10.77 -45.34 -14.36
CA PRO A 157 11.01 -46.68 -14.92
C PRO A 157 11.61 -46.55 -16.33
N HIS A 158 12.84 -47.04 -16.53
CA HIS A 158 13.66 -46.90 -17.75
C HIS A 158 13.15 -47.78 -18.93
N SER A 159 11.83 -48.00 -19.03
CA SER A 159 11.24 -48.99 -19.95
C SER A 159 9.77 -48.70 -20.33
N ALA A 160 9.26 -47.50 -20.04
CA ALA A 160 7.83 -47.19 -20.22
C ALA A 160 7.61 -46.61 -21.62
N LYS A 161 6.85 -47.33 -22.47
CA LYS A 161 6.69 -46.97 -23.89
C LYS A 161 5.70 -45.83 -24.16
N SER A 162 5.04 -45.32 -23.11
CA SER A 162 4.06 -44.22 -23.19
C SER A 162 3.88 -43.55 -21.82
N HIS A 163 3.34 -42.33 -21.79
CA HIS A 163 3.06 -41.63 -20.53
C HIS A 163 2.01 -42.37 -19.69
N LYS A 164 1.13 -43.17 -20.31
CA LYS A 164 0.19 -44.05 -19.63
C LYS A 164 0.90 -45.12 -18.81
N GLU A 165 1.91 -45.79 -19.37
CA GLU A 165 2.71 -46.78 -18.64
C GLU A 165 3.56 -46.13 -17.54
N THR A 166 4.06 -44.91 -17.79
CA THR A 166 4.79 -44.13 -16.79
C THR A 166 3.90 -43.81 -15.59
N LEU A 167 2.72 -43.22 -15.82
CA LEU A 167 1.75 -42.86 -14.78
C LEU A 167 1.30 -44.08 -13.96
N LEU A 168 1.07 -45.24 -14.59
CA LEU A 168 0.70 -46.47 -13.87
C LEU A 168 1.79 -46.97 -12.91
N LYS A 169 3.06 -46.60 -13.13
CA LYS A 169 4.21 -47.01 -12.31
C LYS A 169 4.59 -45.98 -11.24
N ILE A 170 4.35 -44.69 -11.47
CA ILE A 170 4.84 -43.61 -10.59
C ILE A 170 3.73 -42.75 -9.95
N TRP A 171 2.45 -43.12 -10.11
CA TRP A 171 1.32 -42.34 -9.60
C TRP A 171 1.48 -41.97 -8.12
N THR A 172 1.26 -40.69 -7.79
CA THR A 172 1.27 -40.16 -6.43
C THR A 172 -0.13 -39.66 -6.04
N ASP A 173 -0.48 -39.79 -4.76
CA ASP A 173 -1.76 -39.33 -4.23
C ASP A 173 -1.83 -37.80 -4.15
N PHE A 174 -3.02 -37.25 -3.96
CA PHE A 174 -3.22 -35.81 -3.75
C PHE A 174 -2.89 -35.41 -2.32
N ILE A 175 -2.14 -34.31 -2.15
CA ILE A 175 -1.93 -33.67 -0.83
C ILE A 175 -3.07 -32.72 -0.46
N ASP A 176 -3.82 -32.23 -1.45
CA ASP A 176 -4.96 -31.33 -1.30
C ASP A 176 -5.85 -31.36 -2.57
N SER A 177 -6.96 -30.63 -2.58
CA SER A 177 -7.82 -30.51 -3.77
C SER A 177 -7.20 -29.65 -4.87
N PRO A 178 -7.25 -30.07 -6.15
CA PRO A 178 -6.78 -29.26 -7.27
C PRO A 178 -7.53 -27.94 -7.43
N GLY A 179 -6.87 -26.96 -8.04
CA GLY A 179 -7.48 -25.70 -8.44
C GLY A 179 -6.79 -24.47 -7.88
N ILE A 180 -6.89 -23.36 -8.61
CA ILE A 180 -6.22 -22.10 -8.28
C ILE A 180 -6.63 -21.49 -6.93
N GLN A 181 -7.83 -21.82 -6.44
CA GLN A 181 -8.35 -21.37 -5.14
C GLN A 181 -7.57 -21.94 -3.94
N ASN A 182 -6.87 -23.07 -4.12
CA ASN A 182 -6.16 -23.77 -3.05
C ASN A 182 -4.64 -23.47 -3.04
N GLY A 183 -4.19 -22.58 -3.95
CA GLY A 183 -2.80 -22.16 -4.04
C GLY A 183 -1.95 -23.02 -4.97
N PRO A 184 -0.75 -22.53 -5.35
CA PRO A 184 0.08 -23.20 -6.33
C PRO A 184 0.89 -24.34 -5.65
N SER A 185 1.03 -25.45 -6.36
CA SER A 185 1.80 -26.65 -6.00
C SER A 185 2.61 -27.13 -7.21
N TYR A 186 3.94 -26.94 -7.18
CA TYR A 186 4.82 -27.35 -8.28
C TYR A 186 4.68 -28.86 -8.49
N SER A 187 4.52 -29.27 -9.73
CA SER A 187 4.04 -30.60 -10.07
C SER A 187 4.56 -31.04 -11.43
N ASN A 188 5.54 -31.95 -11.47
CA ASN A 188 6.00 -32.63 -12.69
C ASN A 188 4.99 -33.69 -13.15
N SER A 189 4.41 -34.49 -12.25
CA SER A 189 3.34 -35.45 -12.50
C SER A 189 2.14 -34.81 -13.20
N GLY A 190 1.82 -33.55 -12.89
CA GLY A 190 0.82 -32.78 -13.63
C GLY A 190 1.15 -32.63 -15.12
N TRP A 191 2.42 -32.39 -15.46
CA TRP A 191 2.88 -32.33 -16.84
C TRP A 191 2.93 -33.73 -17.50
N VAL A 192 3.27 -34.79 -16.76
CA VAL A 192 3.20 -36.18 -17.26
C VAL A 192 1.76 -36.54 -17.64
N VAL A 193 0.77 -36.15 -16.82
CA VAL A 193 -0.66 -36.31 -17.13
C VAL A 193 -1.04 -35.54 -18.39
N LEU A 194 -0.52 -34.33 -18.58
CA LEU A 194 -0.74 -33.56 -19.81
C LEU A 194 -0.12 -34.24 -21.04
N GLY A 195 1.06 -34.85 -20.91
CA GLY A 195 1.68 -35.68 -21.95
C GLY A 195 0.79 -36.86 -22.35
N ALA A 196 0.25 -37.59 -21.37
CA ALA A 196 -0.68 -38.70 -21.63
C ALA A 196 -1.97 -38.25 -22.34
N ILE A 197 -2.51 -37.07 -21.99
CA ILE A 197 -3.67 -36.49 -22.70
C ILE A 197 -3.33 -36.24 -24.17
N ILE A 198 -2.16 -35.68 -24.46
CA ILE A 198 -1.71 -35.42 -25.85
C ILE A 198 -1.58 -36.75 -26.61
N GLU A 199 -0.99 -37.78 -26.02
CA GLU A 199 -0.85 -39.10 -26.64
C GLU A 199 -2.19 -39.78 -26.90
N GLU A 200 -3.12 -39.73 -25.95
CA GLU A 200 -4.45 -40.35 -26.10
C GLU A 200 -5.31 -39.63 -27.16
N ILE A 201 -5.24 -38.29 -27.24
CA ILE A 201 -5.95 -37.50 -28.25
C ILE A 201 -5.39 -37.75 -29.66
N THR A 202 -4.07 -37.85 -29.78
CA THR A 202 -3.38 -37.88 -31.07
C THR A 202 -3.15 -39.28 -31.60
N GLY A 203 -3.10 -40.28 -30.72
CA GLY A 203 -2.69 -41.66 -31.06
C GLY A 203 -1.20 -41.81 -31.39
N GLU A 204 -0.41 -40.75 -31.20
CA GLU A 204 1.04 -40.69 -31.46
C GLU A 204 1.77 -40.41 -30.13
N LEU A 205 3.03 -40.83 -30.01
CA LEU A 205 3.82 -40.48 -28.81
C LEU A 205 4.11 -38.97 -28.79
N LEU A 206 4.25 -38.37 -27.61
CA LEU A 206 4.48 -36.91 -27.48
C LEU A 206 5.69 -36.44 -28.31
N GLY A 207 6.77 -37.22 -28.34
CA GLY A 207 7.95 -36.92 -29.13
C GLY A 207 7.71 -36.93 -30.65
N ASP A 208 6.89 -37.87 -31.14
CA ASP A 208 6.52 -37.97 -32.56
C ASP A 208 5.61 -36.81 -32.96
N TYR A 209 4.67 -36.45 -32.09
CA TYR A 209 3.80 -35.28 -32.27
C TYR A 209 4.62 -34.00 -32.33
N LEU A 210 5.53 -33.78 -31.37
CA LEU A 210 6.40 -32.61 -31.34
C LEU A 210 7.29 -32.56 -32.58
N LYS A 211 7.81 -33.70 -33.04
CA LYS A 211 8.61 -33.77 -34.27
C LYS A 211 7.81 -33.33 -35.50
N LYS A 212 6.60 -33.86 -35.66
CA LYS A 212 5.73 -33.62 -36.81
C LYS A 212 5.14 -32.22 -36.83
N GLU A 213 4.62 -31.74 -35.69
CA GLU A 213 3.77 -30.55 -35.61
C GLU A 213 4.52 -29.30 -35.09
N ILE A 214 5.73 -29.45 -34.54
CA ILE A 214 6.54 -28.32 -34.04
C ILE A 214 7.94 -28.32 -34.63
N PHE A 215 8.66 -29.45 -34.64
CA PHE A 215 10.06 -29.46 -35.08
C PHE A 215 10.20 -29.31 -36.59
N ASN A 216 9.54 -30.16 -37.38
CA ASN A 216 9.58 -30.09 -38.84
C ASN A 216 9.10 -28.72 -39.38
N PRO A 217 7.98 -28.14 -38.89
CA PRO A 217 7.54 -26.81 -39.35
C PRO A 217 8.49 -25.66 -39.03
N LEU A 218 9.34 -25.81 -38.00
CA LEU A 218 10.33 -24.82 -37.57
C LEU A 218 11.75 -25.14 -38.05
N ASP A 219 11.92 -26.16 -38.89
CA ASP A 219 13.23 -26.59 -39.39
C ASP A 219 14.20 -26.99 -38.26
N ILE A 220 13.65 -27.64 -37.23
CA ILE A 220 14.36 -28.21 -36.08
C ILE A 220 14.64 -29.68 -36.39
N HIS A 221 15.91 -30.05 -36.50
CA HIS A 221 16.32 -31.40 -36.95
C HIS A 221 17.09 -32.19 -35.92
N SER A 222 17.66 -31.52 -34.92
CA SER A 222 18.58 -32.10 -33.95
C SER A 222 17.94 -32.27 -32.56
N SER A 223 16.65 -31.95 -32.44
CA SER A 223 15.91 -32.01 -31.18
C SER A 223 15.03 -33.24 -31.11
N GLY A 224 15.04 -33.88 -29.95
CA GLY A 224 14.26 -35.09 -29.73
C GLY A 224 14.44 -35.66 -28.33
N PHE A 225 13.75 -36.77 -28.13
CA PHE A 225 13.58 -37.42 -26.83
C PHE A 225 14.27 -38.80 -26.79
N SER A 226 14.50 -39.42 -27.95
CA SER A 226 15.15 -40.73 -28.04
C SER A 226 16.67 -40.61 -28.07
N TYR A 227 17.32 -41.21 -27.07
CA TYR A 227 18.78 -41.37 -27.03
C TYR A 227 19.30 -42.30 -28.13
N GLN A 228 18.50 -43.26 -28.59
CA GLN A 228 18.89 -44.21 -29.64
C GLN A 228 19.11 -43.56 -31.01
N GLN A 229 18.53 -42.39 -31.26
CA GLN A 229 18.73 -41.58 -32.48
C GLN A 229 19.69 -40.41 -32.28
N THR A 230 20.17 -40.21 -31.06
CA THR A 230 21.07 -39.13 -30.69
C THR A 230 22.51 -39.60 -30.88
N ASP A 231 23.34 -38.84 -31.60
CA ASP A 231 24.78 -39.09 -31.59
C ASP A 231 25.32 -38.78 -30.19
N LEU A 232 25.46 -39.81 -29.35
CA LEU A 232 25.93 -39.72 -27.97
C LEU A 232 27.34 -39.11 -27.91
N ASN A 233 28.13 -39.24 -28.98
CA ASN A 233 29.43 -38.60 -29.12
C ASN A 233 29.32 -37.08 -29.34
N ASN A 234 28.13 -36.54 -29.59
CA ASN A 234 27.85 -35.11 -29.72
C ASN A 234 27.03 -34.51 -28.55
N LEU A 235 26.57 -35.34 -27.60
CA LEU A 235 25.85 -34.91 -26.40
C LEU A 235 26.78 -34.34 -25.30
N CYS A 236 26.57 -33.09 -24.89
CA CYS A 236 27.34 -32.43 -23.85
C CYS A 236 26.80 -32.66 -22.45
N PHE A 237 27.66 -33.14 -21.55
CA PHE A 237 27.40 -33.25 -20.11
C PHE A 237 28.21 -32.20 -19.33
N PRO A 238 27.64 -31.56 -18.29
CA PRO A 238 28.39 -30.73 -17.36
C PRO A 238 29.35 -31.58 -16.51
N PHE A 239 30.44 -30.99 -16.01
CA PHE A 239 31.53 -31.65 -15.28
C PHE A 239 31.09 -32.41 -14.03
N GLU A 240 30.02 -32.00 -13.34
CA GLU A 240 29.54 -32.77 -12.18
C GLU A 240 28.67 -33.98 -12.59
N ALA A 241 28.07 -33.96 -13.78
CA ALA A 241 27.14 -35.00 -14.22
C ALA A 241 27.84 -36.28 -14.73
N HIS A 242 29.04 -36.19 -15.32
CA HIS A 242 29.79 -37.39 -15.76
C HIS A 242 30.37 -38.21 -14.58
N LYS A 243 30.44 -37.63 -13.37
CA LYS A 243 30.83 -38.34 -12.13
C LYS A 243 29.68 -39.18 -11.55
N VAL A 244 28.46 -39.02 -12.08
CA VAL A 244 27.29 -39.83 -11.77
C VAL A 244 27.23 -40.94 -12.82
N ASN A 245 27.01 -42.19 -12.39
CA ASN A 245 26.88 -43.34 -13.29
C ASN A 245 25.61 -43.18 -14.15
N ILE A 246 25.70 -42.47 -15.27
CA ILE A 246 24.62 -42.32 -16.24
C ILE A 246 24.69 -43.53 -17.16
N GLU A 247 24.01 -44.60 -16.78
CA GLU A 247 23.77 -45.71 -17.69
C GLU A 247 22.98 -45.16 -18.90
N PRO A 248 23.45 -45.38 -20.15
CA PRO A 248 22.77 -44.91 -21.35
C PRO A 248 21.56 -45.82 -21.61
N TYR A 249 20.46 -45.60 -20.89
CA TYR A 249 19.18 -46.27 -21.12
C TYR A 249 18.03 -45.27 -21.23
N ASP A 250 17.09 -45.58 -22.12
CA ASP A 250 15.91 -44.78 -22.52
C ASP A 250 15.22 -44.10 -21.32
N ILE A 251 15.43 -42.79 -21.17
CA ILE A 251 14.80 -41.98 -20.13
C ILE A 251 13.51 -41.40 -20.74
N ASP A 252 12.42 -42.16 -20.65
CA ASP A 252 11.10 -41.82 -21.19
C ASP A 252 10.28 -40.86 -20.29
N ASP A 253 10.84 -39.72 -19.86
CA ASP A 253 10.07 -38.66 -19.16
C ASP A 253 9.97 -37.36 -19.99
N TYR A 254 9.09 -37.37 -21.00
CA TYR A 254 9.15 -36.41 -22.11
C TYR A 254 8.29 -35.15 -21.96
N ALA A 255 7.41 -35.08 -20.95
CA ALA A 255 6.53 -33.92 -20.79
C ALA A 255 7.09 -32.84 -19.85
N THR A 256 8.07 -33.19 -19.00
CA THR A 256 8.48 -32.37 -17.84
C THR A 256 9.92 -31.88 -17.92
N GLY A 257 10.83 -32.65 -18.52
CA GLY A 257 12.26 -32.40 -18.64
C GLY A 257 12.87 -33.25 -19.76
N ASP A 258 14.19 -33.23 -19.91
CA ASP A 258 14.96 -34.18 -20.74
C ASP A 258 14.82 -34.13 -22.27
N LEU A 259 14.31 -33.04 -22.84
CA LEU A 259 14.43 -32.81 -24.28
C LEU A 259 15.91 -32.64 -24.63
N VAL A 260 16.45 -33.49 -25.49
CA VAL A 260 17.78 -33.31 -26.06
C VAL A 260 17.64 -32.38 -27.25
N SER A 261 18.40 -31.28 -27.28
CA SER A 261 18.29 -30.29 -28.34
C SER A 261 19.59 -29.53 -28.53
N THR A 262 19.77 -28.90 -29.69
CA THR A 262 20.81 -27.90 -29.89
C THR A 262 20.29 -26.53 -29.50
N VAL A 263 21.20 -25.60 -29.24
CA VAL A 263 20.84 -24.22 -28.91
C VAL A 263 20.27 -23.49 -30.11
N ASP A 264 20.69 -23.88 -31.33
CA ASP A 264 20.08 -23.42 -32.57
C ASP A 264 18.60 -23.83 -32.68
N ASP A 265 18.30 -25.09 -32.39
CA ASP A 265 16.94 -25.60 -32.46
C ASP A 265 16.02 -24.97 -31.40
N VAL A 266 16.52 -24.80 -30.18
CA VAL A 266 15.82 -24.02 -29.15
C VAL A 266 15.59 -22.59 -29.63
N ALA A 267 16.57 -22.00 -30.33
CA ALA A 267 16.42 -20.65 -30.85
C ALA A 267 15.30 -20.55 -31.89
N LYS A 268 15.21 -21.51 -32.81
CA LYS A 268 14.15 -21.63 -33.80
C LYS A 268 12.77 -21.78 -33.15
N PHE A 269 12.67 -22.61 -32.10
CA PHE A 269 11.43 -22.80 -31.35
C PHE A 269 10.91 -21.48 -30.75
N PHE A 270 11.75 -20.76 -30.01
CA PHE A 270 11.36 -19.48 -29.42
C PHE A 270 11.05 -18.41 -30.46
N THR A 271 11.75 -18.41 -31.60
CA THR A 271 11.47 -17.50 -32.72
C THR A 271 10.08 -17.74 -33.30
N GLY A 272 9.76 -19.00 -33.63
CA GLY A 272 8.44 -19.39 -34.15
C GLY A 272 7.32 -19.07 -33.16
N LEU A 273 7.58 -19.27 -31.87
CA LEU A 273 6.66 -18.87 -30.81
C LEU A 273 6.49 -17.34 -30.86
N MET A 274 7.53 -16.56 -30.54
CA MET A 274 7.47 -15.11 -30.31
C MET A 274 6.91 -14.30 -31.48
N LEU A 275 7.17 -14.73 -32.72
CA LEU A 275 6.67 -14.10 -33.94
C LEU A 275 5.24 -14.55 -34.29
N ASN A 276 4.28 -14.21 -33.42
CA ASN A 276 2.86 -14.51 -33.64
C ASN A 276 2.53 -16.00 -33.85
N GLY A 277 3.36 -16.91 -33.34
CA GLY A 277 3.16 -18.35 -33.49
C GLY A 277 3.44 -18.88 -34.90
N LYS A 278 4.16 -18.15 -35.75
CA LYS A 278 4.42 -18.54 -37.15
C LYS A 278 5.05 -19.95 -37.22
N GLY A 279 4.34 -20.89 -37.85
CA GLY A 279 4.75 -22.29 -37.97
C GLY A 279 4.34 -23.19 -36.80
N ILE A 280 3.71 -22.64 -35.75
CA ILE A 280 3.31 -23.35 -34.52
C ILE A 280 1.80 -23.24 -34.28
N TYR A 281 1.24 -22.03 -34.34
CA TYR A 281 -0.18 -21.75 -34.14
C TYR A 281 -0.77 -21.10 -35.37
N HIS A 282 -2.05 -21.34 -35.62
CA HIS A 282 -2.81 -20.75 -36.72
C HIS A 282 -3.62 -19.52 -36.31
N SER A 283 -3.80 -19.29 -35.00
CA SER A 283 -4.55 -18.17 -34.42
C SER A 283 -3.70 -17.33 -33.47
N LEU A 284 -3.76 -16.02 -33.66
CA LEU A 284 -3.20 -15.02 -32.74
C LEU A 284 -3.83 -15.10 -31.35
N ASP A 285 -5.07 -15.57 -31.23
CA ASP A 285 -5.71 -15.72 -29.93
C ASP A 285 -5.13 -16.91 -29.16
N THR A 286 -4.76 -17.99 -29.84
CA THR A 286 -4.01 -19.10 -29.24
C THR A 286 -2.64 -18.64 -28.76
N VAL A 287 -1.94 -17.81 -29.56
CA VAL A 287 -0.65 -17.19 -29.18
C VAL A 287 -0.79 -16.30 -27.95
N LYS A 288 -1.85 -15.49 -27.88
CA LYS A 288 -2.12 -14.65 -26.70
C LYS A 288 -2.46 -15.48 -25.48
N GLN A 289 -3.26 -16.53 -25.63
CA GLN A 289 -3.68 -17.40 -24.54
C GLN A 289 -2.52 -18.25 -23.98
N SER A 290 -1.62 -18.74 -24.84
CA SER A 290 -0.44 -19.49 -24.40
C SER A 290 0.56 -18.61 -23.61
N ARG A 291 0.45 -17.27 -23.73
CA ARG A 291 1.26 -16.27 -23.02
C ARG A 291 0.54 -15.47 -21.95
N ALA A 292 -0.77 -15.65 -21.82
CA ALA A 292 -1.60 -14.78 -21.00
C ALA A 292 -1.17 -14.88 -19.52
N PRO A 293 -0.88 -13.75 -18.84
CA PRO A 293 -0.67 -13.76 -17.41
C PRO A 293 -2.00 -14.04 -16.69
N MET A 294 -1.94 -14.62 -15.50
CA MET A 294 -3.08 -14.64 -14.57
C MET A 294 -2.67 -13.98 -13.26
N ASP A 295 -3.55 -13.17 -12.69
CA ASP A 295 -3.34 -12.45 -11.43
C ASP A 295 -3.28 -13.43 -10.26
N TYR A 296 -2.07 -13.72 -9.77
CA TYR A 296 -1.88 -14.43 -8.52
C TYR A 296 -0.48 -14.17 -7.98
N HIS A 297 -0.40 -14.06 -6.66
CA HIS A 297 0.87 -13.94 -5.93
C HIS A 297 1.06 -15.20 -5.08
N LEU A 298 2.09 -16.01 -5.40
CA LEU A 298 2.94 -16.82 -4.51
C LEU A 298 3.56 -18.07 -5.21
N MET A 299 4.56 -18.67 -4.54
CA MET A 299 5.64 -19.61 -4.92
C MET A 299 6.91 -19.02 -5.54
N PHE A 300 6.84 -18.06 -6.47
CA PHE A 300 8.05 -17.49 -7.11
C PHE A 300 8.29 -15.98 -6.86
N GLY A 301 7.45 -15.32 -6.04
CA GLY A 301 7.56 -13.89 -5.71
C GLY A 301 6.52 -13.03 -6.44
N GLU A 302 6.81 -11.74 -6.68
CA GLU A 302 6.01 -10.85 -7.56
C GLU A 302 6.00 -11.32 -9.03
N ASN A 303 6.78 -12.35 -9.33
CA ASN A 303 6.97 -12.97 -10.63
C ASN A 303 6.36 -14.38 -10.61
N GLY A 304 5.42 -14.70 -11.51
CA GLY A 304 4.66 -15.96 -11.49
C GLY A 304 5.09 -16.95 -12.58
N TYR A 305 4.90 -18.27 -12.39
CA TYR A 305 5.18 -19.31 -13.40
C TYR A 305 3.88 -19.98 -13.89
N ARG A 306 3.59 -20.00 -15.20
CA ARG A 306 2.33 -20.52 -15.80
C ARG A 306 2.50 -20.94 -17.26
N ASN A 307 1.80 -22.00 -17.68
CA ASN A 307 1.81 -22.52 -19.06
C ASN A 307 3.24 -22.78 -19.61
N GLY A 308 4.18 -23.11 -18.72
CA GLY A 308 5.60 -23.29 -19.06
C GLY A 308 6.46 -22.01 -19.03
N TRP A 309 5.87 -20.83 -18.78
CA TRP A 309 6.55 -19.53 -18.75
C TRP A 309 6.74 -18.99 -17.32
N GLU A 310 7.84 -18.28 -17.07
CA GLU A 310 7.99 -17.36 -15.95
C GLU A 310 7.64 -15.93 -16.41
N PHE A 311 6.90 -15.18 -15.59
CA PHE A 311 6.37 -13.85 -15.93
C PHE A 311 6.82 -12.82 -14.89
N GLU A 312 7.38 -11.70 -15.35
CA GLU A 312 7.80 -10.59 -14.50
C GLU A 312 7.25 -9.25 -15.01
N THR A 313 6.91 -8.36 -14.08
CA THR A 313 6.51 -6.98 -14.40
C THR A 313 7.46 -6.00 -13.74
N HIS A 314 8.10 -5.15 -14.54
CA HIS A 314 9.00 -4.09 -14.09
C HIS A 314 8.45 -2.74 -14.57
N GLY A 315 7.66 -2.07 -13.74
CA GLY A 315 6.94 -0.86 -14.15
C GLY A 315 5.87 -1.16 -15.21
N THR A 316 5.92 -0.48 -16.37
CA THR A 316 5.02 -0.74 -17.52
C THR A 316 5.48 -1.91 -18.41
N ILE A 317 6.65 -2.49 -18.13
CA ILE A 317 7.28 -3.50 -18.99
C ILE A 317 6.98 -4.90 -18.46
N LYS A 318 6.41 -5.74 -19.34
CA LYS A 318 6.12 -7.16 -19.09
C LYS A 318 7.17 -8.03 -19.77
N VAL A 319 7.77 -8.97 -19.04
CA VAL A 319 8.83 -9.86 -19.56
C VAL A 319 8.45 -11.32 -19.27
N TRP A 320 8.57 -12.17 -20.28
CA TRP A 320 8.36 -13.62 -20.17
C TRP A 320 9.73 -14.33 -20.26
N THR A 321 10.14 -15.03 -19.20
CA THR A 321 11.44 -15.73 -19.12
C THR A 321 11.29 -17.13 -18.50
N LYS A 322 12.39 -17.77 -18.09
CA LYS A 322 12.35 -19.05 -17.40
C LYS A 322 13.31 -19.21 -16.20
N ASP A 323 14.26 -18.29 -15.94
CA ASP A 323 15.15 -18.43 -14.77
C ASP A 323 15.77 -17.10 -14.28
N VAL A 324 15.91 -16.93 -12.95
CA VAL A 324 16.52 -15.78 -12.23
C VAL A 324 18.03 -15.92 -12.04
N GLN A 325 18.60 -17.13 -11.96
CA GLN A 325 20.00 -17.34 -11.58
C GLN A 325 21.00 -17.05 -12.71
N TYR A 326 20.60 -17.29 -13.96
CA TYR A 326 21.45 -17.09 -15.15
C TYR A 326 21.55 -15.62 -15.61
N ARG A 327 20.72 -14.74 -15.02
CA ARG A 327 20.63 -13.30 -15.34
C ARG A 327 21.87 -12.50 -14.95
N ILE A 328 22.57 -12.91 -13.89
CA ILE A 328 23.72 -12.17 -13.34
C ILE A 328 25.00 -12.48 -14.12
N GLN A 329 25.17 -13.73 -14.57
CA GLN A 329 26.34 -14.13 -15.35
C GLN A 329 26.30 -13.61 -16.79
N ALA A 330 25.12 -13.61 -17.43
CA ALA A 330 24.94 -13.02 -18.76
C ALA A 330 25.19 -11.48 -18.76
N LEU A 331 24.76 -10.78 -17.70
CA LEU A 331 24.98 -9.34 -17.54
C LEU A 331 26.45 -8.99 -17.28
N ALA A 332 27.18 -9.82 -16.52
CA ALA A 332 28.61 -9.63 -16.28
C ALA A 332 29.45 -9.84 -17.56
N SER A 333 29.05 -10.78 -18.43
CA SER A 333 29.72 -11.04 -19.71
C SER A 333 29.41 -9.98 -20.78
N PHE A 334 28.19 -9.44 -20.81
CA PHE A 334 27.79 -8.29 -21.63
C PHE A 334 28.67 -7.05 -21.39
N LEU A 335 29.08 -6.83 -20.13
CA LEU A 335 29.90 -5.69 -19.76
C LEU A 335 31.39 -5.85 -20.15
N LYS A 336 31.91 -7.07 -20.27
CA LYS A 336 33.30 -7.33 -20.72
C LYS A 336 33.51 -7.01 -22.21
N VAL A 337 32.53 -7.33 -23.05
CA VAL A 337 32.61 -7.09 -24.49
C VAL A 337 32.56 -5.61 -24.85
N LEU A 338 31.82 -4.81 -24.09
CA LEU A 338 31.75 -3.38 -24.33
C LEU A 338 33.07 -2.64 -24.03
N TYR A 339 34.02 -3.26 -23.31
CA TYR A 339 35.27 -2.62 -22.85
C TYR A 339 36.49 -3.57 -22.86
N PRO A 340 37.12 -3.82 -24.04
CA PRO A 340 38.15 -4.85 -24.20
C PRO A 340 39.56 -4.50 -23.70
N LYS A 341 39.86 -3.22 -23.44
CA LYS A 341 41.24 -2.70 -23.50
C LYS A 341 41.91 -2.36 -22.17
N GLU A 342 41.30 -2.67 -21.03
CA GLU A 342 41.86 -2.28 -19.71
C GLU A 342 41.99 -3.44 -18.71
N SER A 343 42.17 -4.68 -19.18
CA SER A 343 42.44 -5.83 -18.30
C SER A 343 43.87 -6.34 -18.45
N SER A 344 44.80 -5.80 -17.66
CA SER A 344 46.02 -6.50 -17.27
C SER A 344 45.83 -7.28 -15.94
N ALA A 345 44.59 -7.51 -15.51
CA ALA A 345 44.30 -8.32 -14.33
C ALA A 345 44.28 -9.81 -14.70
N GLU A 346 45.17 -10.57 -14.07
CA GLU A 346 45.23 -12.03 -14.15
C GLU A 346 43.87 -12.68 -13.84
N SER A 347 43.66 -13.84 -14.47
CA SER A 347 42.48 -14.70 -14.42
C SER A 347 41.86 -14.86 -13.02
N VAL A 348 40.63 -14.35 -12.84
CA VAL A 348 39.76 -14.77 -11.73
C VAL A 348 39.08 -16.08 -12.14
N VAL A 349 39.71 -17.19 -11.78
CA VAL A 349 39.11 -18.54 -11.80
C VAL A 349 38.18 -18.65 -10.60
N PHE A 350 36.90 -18.98 -10.83
CA PHE A 350 36.00 -19.42 -9.77
C PHE A 350 36.19 -20.93 -9.61
N GLU A 351 36.93 -21.37 -8.59
CA GLU A 351 36.98 -22.80 -8.26
C GLU A 351 35.61 -23.26 -7.73
N PRO A 352 35.05 -24.36 -8.25
CA PRO A 352 33.87 -24.98 -7.68
C PRO A 352 34.22 -25.78 -6.42
N VAL A 353 33.44 -25.59 -5.36
CA VAL A 353 33.52 -26.44 -4.17
C VAL A 353 32.85 -27.78 -4.51
N GLU A 354 33.61 -28.87 -4.57
CA GLU A 354 33.07 -30.22 -4.80
C GLU A 354 32.05 -30.61 -3.71
N PRO A 355 30.92 -31.24 -4.08
CA PRO A 355 29.96 -31.76 -3.11
C PRO A 355 30.47 -33.10 -2.54
N THR A 356 30.96 -33.10 -1.30
CA THR A 356 31.16 -34.35 -0.56
C THR A 356 29.82 -34.94 -0.11
N LYS A 357 29.77 -36.27 0.01
CA LYS A 357 28.60 -37.16 0.22
C LYS A 357 27.62 -36.84 1.37
N ASP A 358 27.84 -35.79 2.16
CA ASP A 358 27.07 -35.51 3.39
C ASP A 358 25.97 -34.44 3.24
N ASN A 359 25.76 -33.88 2.04
CA ASN A 359 24.72 -32.86 1.79
C ASN A 359 23.43 -33.39 1.15
N ILE A 360 22.96 -34.58 1.56
CA ILE A 360 21.58 -35.01 1.27
C ILE A 360 20.67 -34.56 2.42
N ALA A 361 19.92 -33.49 2.16
CA ALA A 361 18.61 -33.13 2.71
C ALA A 361 18.32 -33.39 4.21
N VAL A 362 18.18 -32.30 4.98
CA VAL A 362 17.23 -32.26 6.11
C VAL A 362 16.29 -31.08 5.93
N THR A 363 15.11 -31.40 5.38
CA THR A 363 13.95 -30.52 5.29
C THR A 363 13.04 -30.87 6.47
N GLN A 364 13.03 -30.08 7.54
CA GLN A 364 12.00 -30.17 8.58
C GLN A 364 11.02 -29.01 8.48
N ARG A 365 9.73 -29.37 8.63
CA ARG A 365 8.54 -28.60 8.24
C ARG A 365 7.95 -27.96 9.49
N ILE A 366 8.02 -26.63 9.63
CA ILE A 366 7.14 -25.86 10.52
C ILE A 366 6.63 -24.62 9.76
N ASN A 367 5.33 -24.63 9.46
CA ASN A 367 4.52 -23.51 8.93
C ASN A 367 4.93 -22.85 7.59
N GLY A 368 5.10 -23.66 6.54
CA GLY A 368 4.49 -23.36 5.24
C GLY A 368 4.96 -22.13 4.45
N LYS A 369 6.22 -21.68 4.55
CA LYS A 369 6.79 -20.69 3.61
C LYS A 369 8.24 -21.01 3.25
N TYR A 370 8.48 -21.40 1.98
CA TYR A 370 9.82 -21.40 1.39
C TYR A 370 10.30 -19.94 1.17
N ARG A 371 11.51 -19.60 1.63
CA ARG A 371 12.21 -18.35 1.29
C ARG A 371 13.64 -18.68 0.84
N SER A 372 13.97 -18.47 -0.43
CA SER A 372 15.36 -18.38 -0.89
C SER A 372 15.68 -16.93 -1.26
N LYS A 373 16.45 -16.25 -0.40
CA LYS A 373 17.13 -14.97 -0.72
C LYS A 373 18.46 -14.98 0.01
N ARG A 374 19.53 -15.53 -0.60
CA ARG A 374 20.85 -15.46 0.04
C ARG A 374 22.12 -15.48 -0.83
N THR A 375 22.07 -15.09 -2.10
CA THR A 375 23.30 -15.10 -2.94
C THR A 375 23.66 -13.76 -3.62
N ILE A 376 22.79 -12.75 -3.55
CA ILE A 376 22.98 -11.50 -4.32
C ILE A 376 24.02 -10.54 -3.70
N TRP A 377 24.20 -10.56 -2.37
CA TRP A 377 25.02 -9.53 -1.68
C TRP A 377 26.53 -9.82 -1.63
N HIS A 378 26.97 -11.07 -1.84
CA HIS A 378 28.39 -11.42 -1.73
C HIS A 378 29.23 -11.04 -2.96
N GLY A 379 28.65 -10.99 -4.17
CA GLY A 379 29.38 -10.62 -5.39
C GLY A 379 29.67 -9.12 -5.50
N ILE A 380 28.74 -8.30 -5.01
CA ILE A 380 28.83 -6.83 -5.06
C ILE A 380 29.88 -6.32 -4.05
N LEU A 381 29.99 -6.96 -2.88
CA LEU A 381 30.96 -6.57 -1.85
C LEU A 381 32.42 -6.79 -2.27
N LYS A 382 32.71 -7.80 -3.11
CA LYS A 382 34.06 -8.11 -3.61
C LYS A 382 34.52 -7.11 -4.69
N PHE A 383 33.59 -6.58 -5.48
CA PHE A 383 33.85 -5.56 -6.50
C PHE A 383 34.29 -4.22 -5.88
N PHE A 384 33.69 -3.82 -4.75
CA PHE A 384 34.03 -2.58 -4.04
C PHE A 384 35.40 -2.63 -3.33
N LEU A 385 35.92 -3.81 -2.97
CA LEU A 385 37.22 -3.96 -2.30
C LEU A 385 38.42 -3.92 -3.26
N LEU A 386 38.24 -4.39 -4.51
CA LEU A 386 39.31 -4.42 -5.52
C LEU A 386 39.49 -3.10 -6.29
N ALA A 387 38.53 -2.18 -6.18
CA ALA A 387 38.59 -0.86 -6.81
C ALA A 387 39.40 0.19 -6.02
N SER A 388 40.26 -0.24 -5.07
CA SER A 388 41.14 0.65 -4.31
C SER A 388 42.61 0.44 -4.72
N GLU A 389 43.22 1.48 -5.30
CA GLU A 389 44.48 1.43 -6.05
C GLU A 389 45.78 1.18 -5.22
N ASN A 390 45.77 0.45 -4.09
CA ASN A 390 46.99 0.35 -3.24
C ASN A 390 47.24 -1.01 -2.55
N ILE A 391 47.15 -2.14 -3.27
CA ILE A 391 47.42 -3.48 -2.70
C ILE A 391 48.41 -4.26 -3.57
N GLU A 392 49.56 -4.64 -3.02
CA GLU A 392 50.52 -5.58 -3.62
C GLU A 392 50.44 -6.95 -2.92
N ALA A 393 50.34 -8.02 -3.72
CA ALA A 393 50.39 -9.41 -3.26
C ALA A 393 51.78 -10.01 -3.57
N ILE A 394 52.40 -10.69 -2.60
CA ILE A 394 53.65 -11.44 -2.81
C ILE A 394 53.34 -12.94 -2.68
N PRO A 395 53.57 -13.78 -3.70
CA PRO A 395 53.30 -15.22 -3.62
C PRO A 395 54.44 -15.97 -2.93
N ASN A 396 54.14 -16.83 -1.95
CA ASN A 396 55.02 -17.94 -1.57
C ASN A 396 54.25 -19.14 -0.98
N SER A 397 54.74 -20.34 -1.23
CA SER A 397 53.96 -21.58 -1.39
C SER A 397 53.42 -22.26 -0.12
N ASN A 398 53.48 -21.67 1.08
CA ASN A 398 52.95 -22.31 2.30
C ASN A 398 52.38 -21.36 3.38
N SER A 399 52.14 -20.08 3.05
CA SER A 399 51.42 -19.13 3.92
C SER A 399 50.92 -17.92 3.13
N LEU A 400 49.69 -17.47 3.37
CA LEU A 400 49.20 -16.20 2.84
C LEU A 400 49.66 -15.07 3.77
N SER A 401 50.48 -14.14 3.25
CA SER A 401 50.90 -12.92 3.94
C SER A 401 50.43 -11.69 3.17
N MET A 402 49.77 -10.74 3.85
CA MET A 402 49.34 -9.46 3.28
C MET A 402 49.98 -8.31 4.04
N LYS A 403 50.50 -7.31 3.31
CA LYS A 403 51.09 -6.09 3.88
C LYS A 403 50.16 -4.90 3.69
N PHE A 404 49.82 -4.24 4.80
CA PHE A 404 49.06 -2.99 4.80
C PHE A 404 49.83 -1.95 5.63
N LYS A 405 50.24 -0.84 5.01
CA LYS A 405 51.01 0.25 5.66
C LYS A 405 52.11 -0.24 6.64
N GLY A 406 52.94 -1.19 6.20
CA GLY A 406 54.07 -1.70 6.99
C GLY A 406 53.77 -2.78 8.03
N THR A 407 52.53 -3.26 8.16
CA THR A 407 52.19 -4.40 9.04
C THR A 407 51.83 -5.63 8.22
N GLU A 408 52.43 -6.79 8.57
CA GLU A 408 52.29 -8.07 7.86
C GLU A 408 51.41 -9.04 8.68
N ILE A 409 50.38 -9.61 8.06
CA ILE A 409 49.44 -10.54 8.69
C ILE A 409 49.59 -11.93 8.06
N ILE A 410 49.84 -12.95 8.88
CA ILE A 410 50.13 -14.34 8.46
C ILE A 410 49.01 -15.28 8.92
N TYR A 411 48.43 -16.05 8.00
CA TYR A 411 47.43 -17.09 8.29
C TYR A 411 48.03 -18.51 8.18
N LYS A 412 47.79 -19.37 9.19
CA LYS A 412 48.15 -20.81 9.19
C LYS A 412 46.90 -21.69 9.27
N GLN A 413 46.85 -22.76 8.46
CA GLN A 413 45.78 -23.77 8.43
C GLN A 413 45.81 -24.73 9.65
N VAL A 414 44.63 -25.09 10.19
CA VAL A 414 44.44 -26.10 11.25
C VAL A 414 43.41 -27.16 10.78
N LYS A 415 43.66 -28.44 11.11
CA LYS A 415 42.98 -29.68 10.69
C LYS A 415 41.53 -29.86 11.22
N PRO A 416 40.69 -30.72 10.59
CA PRO A 416 39.28 -30.93 10.97
C PRO A 416 39.10 -31.90 12.16
N ILE A 417 38.01 -31.74 12.91
CA ILE A 417 37.53 -32.60 14.01
C ILE A 417 36.11 -33.12 13.68
N ASN A 418 35.83 -34.36 14.11
CA ASN A 418 34.67 -35.21 13.79
C ASN A 418 33.32 -34.77 14.39
N SER A 419 32.26 -35.29 13.76
CA SER A 419 30.83 -35.15 14.06
C SER A 419 30.41 -35.84 15.36
N GLU A 420 29.99 -35.08 16.37
CA GLU A 420 29.04 -35.48 17.43
C GLU A 420 28.84 -34.27 18.39
N ASP A 421 27.90 -33.37 18.07
CA ASP A 421 27.28 -32.43 19.02
C ASP A 421 26.01 -31.82 18.37
N ILE A 422 24.85 -32.00 19.02
CA ILE A 422 23.51 -31.61 18.53
C ILE A 422 23.16 -30.21 19.02
N LEU A 423 22.83 -29.28 18.11
CA LEU A 423 22.33 -27.92 18.41
C LEU A 423 20.80 -27.83 18.24
N PRO A 424 20.07 -27.01 19.03
CA PRO A 424 18.61 -26.85 18.90
C PRO A 424 18.20 -25.86 17.79
N GLU A 425 16.99 -26.04 17.27
CA GLU A 425 16.39 -25.28 16.16
C GLU A 425 16.18 -23.77 16.49
N ASN A 426 16.40 -22.91 15.48
CA ASN A 426 16.21 -21.44 15.43
C ASN A 426 17.34 -20.52 15.95
N VAL A 427 18.43 -20.45 15.18
CA VAL A 427 19.55 -19.51 15.40
C VAL A 427 19.94 -18.79 14.10
N ALA A 428 20.06 -17.46 14.12
CA ALA A 428 20.70 -16.69 13.04
C ALA A 428 22.08 -16.18 13.48
N LEU A 429 23.14 -16.59 12.77
CA LEU A 429 24.53 -16.18 13.04
C LEU A 429 24.95 -14.97 12.18
N TYR A 430 25.52 -13.96 12.82
CA TYR A 430 26.23 -12.84 12.19
C TYR A 430 27.70 -12.85 12.63
N ALA A 431 28.63 -12.64 11.68
CA ALA A 431 30.07 -12.62 11.95
C ALA A 431 30.61 -11.17 11.94
N SER A 432 31.48 -10.83 12.90
CA SER A 432 32.24 -9.57 12.87
C SER A 432 33.56 -9.72 12.11
N ALA A 433 34.07 -8.62 11.57
CA ALA A 433 35.17 -8.57 10.60
C ALA A 433 36.55 -9.10 11.08
N ASN A 434 36.72 -9.45 12.36
CA ASN A 434 37.98 -10.00 12.91
C ASN A 434 37.87 -11.45 13.42
N GLY A 435 36.87 -12.21 12.98
CA GLY A 435 36.92 -13.69 12.97
C GLY A 435 36.94 -14.42 14.32
N ARG A 436 36.61 -13.77 15.46
CA ARG A 436 36.66 -14.44 16.79
C ARG A 436 35.41 -14.29 17.67
N ARG A 437 34.35 -13.65 17.18
CA ARG A 437 33.05 -13.56 17.87
C ARG A 437 31.92 -13.71 16.87
N TYR A 438 31.03 -14.65 17.14
CA TYR A 438 29.82 -14.89 16.35
C TYR A 438 28.63 -14.42 17.15
N VAL A 439 27.69 -13.68 16.56
CA VAL A 439 26.48 -13.24 17.26
C VAL A 439 25.32 -14.08 16.78
N SER A 440 24.74 -14.83 17.69
CA SER A 440 23.55 -15.64 17.50
C SER A 440 22.33 -14.86 17.99
N ALA A 441 21.39 -14.54 17.10
CA ALA A 441 20.10 -14.02 17.51
C ALA A 441 19.14 -15.20 17.73
N HIS A 442 18.63 -15.33 18.95
CA HIS A 442 17.65 -16.35 19.30
C HIS A 442 16.26 -15.74 19.35
N PHE A 443 15.31 -16.42 18.71
CA PHE A 443 13.93 -16.00 18.57
C PHE A 443 13.04 -17.00 19.30
N ASP A 444 12.72 -16.67 20.55
CA ASP A 444 11.63 -17.29 21.29
C ASP A 444 10.45 -16.34 21.15
N GLY A 445 9.55 -16.64 20.21
CA GLY A 445 8.13 -16.26 20.11
C GLY A 445 7.69 -14.80 20.30
N GLN A 446 8.33 -14.02 21.16
CA GLN A 446 7.99 -12.67 21.60
C GLN A 446 9.21 -11.77 21.92
N ASN A 447 10.46 -12.24 21.88
CA ASN A 447 11.67 -11.39 22.08
C ASN A 447 12.86 -11.78 21.18
N VAL A 448 13.69 -10.80 20.81
CA VAL A 448 14.97 -11.02 20.10
C VAL A 448 16.13 -10.89 21.09
N LYS A 449 16.80 -12.00 21.42
CA LYS A 449 18.03 -11.97 22.25
C LYS A 449 19.25 -12.14 21.35
N PHE A 450 20.13 -11.14 21.35
CA PHE A 450 21.40 -11.19 20.65
C PHE A 450 22.51 -11.70 21.58
N ILE A 451 23.18 -12.78 21.16
CA ILE A 451 24.12 -13.52 22.00
C ILE A 451 25.44 -13.70 21.26
N SER A 452 26.52 -13.10 21.75
CA SER A 452 27.89 -13.34 21.30
C SER A 452 28.41 -14.70 21.79
N VAL A 453 28.85 -15.54 20.86
CA VAL A 453 29.59 -16.78 21.04
C VAL A 453 31.08 -16.50 20.87
N LYS A 454 31.85 -16.69 21.94
CA LYS A 454 33.31 -16.76 21.87
C LYS A 454 33.69 -18.21 21.54
N GLY A 455 34.74 -18.42 20.74
CA GLY A 455 35.13 -19.71 20.12
C GLY A 455 35.46 -20.90 21.04
N THR A 456 34.86 -20.99 22.21
CA THR A 456 34.90 -22.09 23.17
C THR A 456 33.48 -22.50 23.64
N GLY A 457 32.42 -22.05 22.96
CA GLY A 457 31.04 -22.47 23.25
C GLY A 457 30.35 -21.72 24.40
N THR A 458 30.80 -20.52 24.77
CA THR A 458 30.20 -19.73 25.86
C THR A 458 29.52 -18.46 25.34
N TYR A 459 28.29 -18.22 25.81
CA TYR A 459 27.32 -17.25 25.31
C TYR A 459 27.25 -15.96 26.17
N TYR A 460 27.27 -14.77 25.56
CA TYR A 460 27.18 -13.46 26.24
C TYR A 460 26.20 -12.49 25.53
N PRO A 461 25.33 -11.71 26.22
CA PRO A 461 24.44 -10.75 25.58
C PRO A 461 25.19 -9.54 24.97
N LEU A 462 24.78 -9.09 23.77
CA LEU A 462 25.31 -7.85 23.14
C LEU A 462 24.82 -6.60 23.87
N ASN A 463 25.66 -5.57 23.95
CA ASN A 463 25.26 -4.28 24.52
C ASN A 463 24.55 -3.39 23.46
N PHE A 464 23.93 -2.31 23.95
CA PHE A 464 23.15 -1.37 23.14
C PHE A 464 23.95 -0.67 22.03
N LEU A 465 25.25 -0.46 22.25
CA LEU A 465 26.12 0.28 21.34
C LEU A 465 26.41 -0.50 20.05
N ASP A 466 26.58 -1.82 20.15
CA ASP A 466 26.80 -2.71 19.00
C ASP A 466 25.57 -2.80 18.09
N GLN A 467 24.36 -2.68 18.66
CA GLN A 467 23.10 -2.69 17.91
C GLN A 467 22.88 -1.36 17.17
N TYR A 468 23.27 -0.24 17.78
CA TYR A 468 23.15 1.10 17.22
C TYR A 468 24.01 1.31 15.95
N ILE A 469 25.25 0.81 15.95
CA ILE A 469 26.19 0.95 14.81
C ILE A 469 25.65 0.27 13.54
N ILE A 470 24.97 -0.85 13.67
CA ILE A 470 24.42 -1.63 12.54
C ILE A 470 23.28 -0.86 11.85
N VAL A 471 22.43 -0.18 12.62
CA VAL A 471 21.29 0.60 12.09
C VAL A 471 21.78 1.86 11.36
N VAL A 472 22.79 2.55 11.91
CA VAL A 472 23.37 3.76 11.30
C VAL A 472 23.99 3.47 9.93
N ILE A 473 24.71 2.35 9.78
CA ILE A 473 25.32 1.96 8.50
C ILE A 473 24.25 1.67 7.43
N GLY A 474 23.12 1.06 7.79
CA GLY A 474 22.00 0.82 6.88
C GLY A 474 21.39 2.13 6.33
N LEU A 475 21.21 3.13 7.19
CA LEU A 475 20.63 4.43 6.83
C LEU A 475 21.53 5.25 5.90
N LEU A 476 22.86 5.14 6.06
CA LEU A 476 23.82 5.85 5.20
C LEU A 476 23.79 5.34 3.74
N CYS A 477 23.60 4.04 3.54
CA CYS A 477 23.49 3.43 2.22
C CYS A 477 22.20 3.83 1.49
N GLU A 478 21.11 4.01 2.23
CA GLU A 478 19.81 4.39 1.68
C GLU A 478 19.78 5.87 1.28
N LEU A 479 20.41 6.76 2.06
CA LEU A 479 20.57 8.17 1.72
C LEU A 479 21.40 8.34 0.45
N ALA A 480 22.53 7.63 0.31
CA ALA A 480 23.40 7.68 -0.88
C ALA A 480 22.66 7.29 -2.18
N SER A 481 21.70 6.37 -2.09
CA SER A 481 20.89 5.94 -3.24
C SER A 481 19.89 7.02 -3.69
N HIS A 482 19.34 7.80 -2.76
CA HIS A 482 18.43 8.90 -3.08
C HIS A 482 19.16 10.11 -3.68
N ILE A 483 20.41 10.36 -3.26
CA ILE A 483 21.31 11.38 -3.83
C ILE A 483 21.56 11.10 -5.32
N ALA A 484 21.88 9.86 -5.67
CA ALA A 484 22.15 9.45 -7.05
C ALA A 484 20.92 9.64 -7.96
N MET A 485 19.73 9.32 -7.45
CA MET A 485 18.47 9.50 -8.19
C MET A 485 18.12 10.97 -8.45
N ALA A 486 18.35 11.86 -7.48
CA ALA A 486 18.12 13.30 -7.66
C ALA A 486 19.09 13.93 -8.70
N VAL A 487 20.35 13.47 -8.73
CA VAL A 487 21.34 13.89 -9.73
C VAL A 487 20.92 13.47 -11.14
N LEU A 488 20.44 12.23 -11.30
CA LEU A 488 19.98 11.68 -12.58
C LEU A 488 18.76 12.43 -13.13
N SER A 489 17.80 12.78 -12.28
CA SER A 489 16.61 13.54 -12.69
C SER A 489 16.95 14.98 -13.11
N TYR A 490 17.92 15.65 -12.46
CA TYR A 490 18.40 17.00 -12.84
C TYR A 490 18.83 17.08 -14.31
N PHE A 491 19.75 16.19 -14.69
CA PHE A 491 20.36 16.21 -16.02
C PHE A 491 19.39 15.76 -17.11
N THR A 492 18.40 14.94 -16.75
CA THR A 492 17.34 14.50 -17.65
C THR A 492 16.42 15.67 -18.03
N LEU A 493 16.00 16.48 -17.05
CA LEU A 493 15.18 17.66 -17.27
C LEU A 493 15.94 18.79 -17.96
N GLN A 494 17.21 19.02 -17.60
CA GLN A 494 18.04 20.06 -18.23
C GLN A 494 18.28 19.79 -19.73
N ARG A 495 18.38 18.52 -20.13
CA ARG A 495 18.44 18.10 -21.55
C ARG A 495 17.12 18.32 -22.29
N ALA A 496 15.99 18.10 -21.65
CA ALA A 496 14.68 18.33 -22.26
C ALA A 496 14.47 19.83 -22.60
N SER A 497 15.03 20.74 -21.80
CA SER A 497 14.94 22.21 -22.01
C SER A 497 15.82 22.78 -23.14
N LYS A 498 16.74 21.99 -23.70
CA LYS A 498 17.78 22.46 -24.66
C LYS A 498 17.69 21.82 -26.04
N LYS A 499 16.55 21.24 -26.45
CA LYS A 499 16.44 20.70 -27.82
C LYS A 499 16.50 21.84 -28.86
N PRO A 500 17.46 21.83 -29.80
CA PRO A 500 17.49 22.76 -30.91
C PRO A 500 16.35 22.45 -31.90
N GLU A 501 15.83 23.53 -32.47
CA GLU A 501 14.82 23.62 -33.51
C GLU A 501 15.20 22.80 -34.75
N ASP A 502 14.27 21.98 -35.24
CA ASP A 502 14.16 21.61 -36.65
C ASP A 502 12.70 21.26 -36.94
N ASN A 503 11.88 22.30 -37.03
CA ASN A 503 10.73 22.42 -37.93
C ASN A 503 10.01 23.75 -37.66
N GLN A 504 9.99 24.62 -38.67
CA GLN A 504 9.16 25.82 -38.69
C GLN A 504 7.68 25.43 -38.77
N GLU A 505 6.96 25.49 -37.64
CA GLU A 505 5.64 26.11 -37.49
C GLU A 505 5.11 25.91 -36.05
N THR A 506 4.79 27.04 -35.40
CA THR A 506 4.21 27.21 -34.05
C THR A 506 5.05 26.76 -32.83
N GLN A 507 5.63 27.74 -32.12
CA GLN A 507 6.26 27.57 -30.80
C GLN A 507 5.23 27.20 -29.72
N PRO A 508 5.53 26.23 -28.83
CA PRO A 508 5.11 26.27 -27.44
C PRO A 508 6.28 26.77 -26.58
N LEU A 509 6.09 27.90 -25.90
CA LEU A 509 6.96 28.30 -24.79
C LEU A 509 7.05 27.15 -23.77
N LEU A 510 8.26 26.83 -23.31
CA LEU A 510 8.48 25.93 -22.18
C LEU A 510 7.61 26.38 -21.00
N GLN A 511 6.76 25.48 -20.51
CA GLN A 511 5.94 25.71 -19.33
C GLN A 511 6.84 26.10 -18.14
N PRO A 512 6.46 27.10 -17.32
CA PRO A 512 7.22 27.53 -16.14
C PRO A 512 7.63 26.37 -15.20
N GLU A 513 6.86 25.28 -15.18
CA GLU A 513 7.10 24.09 -14.35
C GLU A 513 8.44 23.38 -14.64
N ALA A 514 8.80 23.19 -15.91
CA ALA A 514 10.00 22.44 -16.30
C ALA A 514 11.30 23.18 -15.96
N LEU A 515 11.30 24.51 -16.10
CA LEU A 515 12.45 25.35 -15.75
C LEU A 515 12.68 25.38 -14.24
N ALA A 516 11.59 25.32 -13.49
CA ALA A 516 11.62 25.39 -12.05
C ALA A 516 12.04 24.01 -11.46
N GLU A 517 11.61 22.88 -12.05
CA GLU A 517 12.09 21.53 -11.71
C GLU A 517 13.60 21.36 -11.94
N ILE A 518 14.15 21.88 -13.04
CA ILE A 518 15.61 21.89 -13.27
C ILE A 518 16.31 22.65 -12.14
N ASN A 519 15.81 23.83 -11.78
CA ASN A 519 16.34 24.62 -10.67
C ASN A 519 16.20 23.94 -9.30
N LEU A 520 15.33 22.94 -9.14
CA LEU A 520 15.25 22.10 -7.93
C LEU A 520 16.46 21.20 -7.79
N TYR A 521 16.70 20.38 -8.81
CA TYR A 521 17.58 19.25 -8.65
C TYR A 521 19.04 19.73 -8.57
N GLN A 522 19.42 20.83 -9.22
CA GLN A 522 20.74 21.46 -9.01
C GLN A 522 20.97 21.81 -7.53
N LYS A 523 19.95 22.33 -6.85
CA LYS A 523 20.06 22.77 -5.45
C LYS A 523 20.17 21.58 -4.50
N VAL A 524 19.56 20.45 -4.85
CA VAL A 524 19.70 19.20 -4.13
C VAL A 524 21.12 18.65 -4.28
N ILE A 525 21.67 18.66 -5.49
CA ILE A 525 23.07 18.26 -5.76
C ILE A 525 24.07 19.14 -4.96
N ASP A 526 23.84 20.45 -4.93
CA ASP A 526 24.71 21.40 -4.22
C ASP A 526 24.72 21.17 -2.70
N VAL A 527 23.56 20.87 -2.09
CA VAL A 527 23.48 20.53 -0.65
C VAL A 527 24.20 19.22 -0.36
N LEU A 528 23.99 18.20 -1.20
CA LEU A 528 24.50 16.85 -0.97
C LEU A 528 26.03 16.78 -1.09
N SER A 529 26.60 17.63 -1.94
CA SER A 529 28.04 17.81 -2.08
C SER A 529 28.68 18.48 -0.85
N MET A 530 27.94 19.33 -0.13
CA MET A 530 28.44 20.01 1.07
C MET A 530 28.44 19.13 2.35
N ILE A 531 27.58 18.11 2.43
CA ILE A 531 27.47 17.24 3.62
C ILE A 531 28.31 15.95 3.55
N ALA A 532 28.75 15.54 2.36
CA ALA A 532 29.58 14.34 2.13
C ALA A 532 30.89 14.25 2.96
N PRO A 533 31.63 15.36 3.23
CA PRO A 533 32.84 15.31 4.06
C PRO A 533 32.55 14.94 5.52
N ILE A 534 31.37 15.29 6.01
CA ILE A 534 30.99 15.07 7.41
C ILE A 534 30.65 13.60 7.66
N PHE A 535 30.02 12.93 6.68
CA PHE A 535 29.79 11.48 6.72
C PHE A 535 31.08 10.67 6.71
N SER A 536 32.11 11.16 6.00
CA SER A 536 33.45 10.56 6.01
C SER A 536 34.13 10.68 7.38
N LEU A 537 33.89 11.79 8.09
CA LEU A 537 34.42 12.03 9.44
C LEU A 537 33.75 11.14 10.51
N VAL A 538 32.43 10.92 10.41
CA VAL A 538 31.68 10.00 11.28
C VAL A 538 32.14 8.56 11.08
N ALA A 539 32.27 8.11 9.83
CA ALA A 539 32.80 6.78 9.51
C ALA A 539 34.22 6.59 10.07
N GLY A 540 35.10 7.59 9.92
CA GLY A 540 36.47 7.56 10.47
C GLY A 540 36.51 7.48 12.00
N THR A 541 35.59 8.13 12.69
CA THR A 541 35.53 8.14 14.16
C THR A 541 35.01 6.83 14.73
N ILE A 542 34.03 6.20 14.06
CA ILE A 542 33.54 4.86 14.40
C ILE A 542 34.67 3.82 14.25
N CYS A 543 35.48 3.93 13.20
CA CYS A 543 36.64 3.07 13.00
C CYS A 543 37.73 3.29 14.07
N LEU A 544 38.00 4.54 14.46
CA LEU A 544 39.01 4.87 15.49
C LEU A 544 38.59 4.36 16.88
N TYR A 545 37.31 4.43 17.21
CA TYR A 545 36.76 3.86 18.44
C TYR A 545 36.89 2.35 18.52
N TYR A 546 36.53 1.66 17.42
CA TYR A 546 36.65 0.21 17.33
C TYR A 546 38.11 -0.25 17.47
N TYR A 547 39.06 0.58 17.04
CA TYR A 547 40.49 0.34 17.21
C TYR A 547 40.96 0.55 18.67
N ILE A 548 40.53 1.63 19.33
CA ILE A 548 40.93 1.95 20.72
C ILE A 548 40.34 0.94 21.72
N THR A 549 39.07 0.55 21.56
CA THR A 549 38.38 -0.41 22.45
C THR A 549 38.93 -1.83 22.37
N GLN A 550 39.54 -2.22 21.24
CA GLN A 550 40.25 -3.49 21.11
C GLN A 550 41.64 -3.47 21.77
N SER A 551 42.15 -2.29 22.15
CA SER A 551 43.52 -2.08 22.62
C SER A 551 43.64 -1.88 24.14
N ILE A 552 42.52 -1.80 24.87
CA ILE A 552 42.49 -1.57 26.32
C ILE A 552 42.11 -2.86 27.04
N ASP A 553 42.90 -3.25 28.05
CA ASP A 553 42.67 -4.47 28.82
C ASP A 553 41.42 -4.34 29.73
N SER A 554 40.70 -5.44 29.86
CA SER A 554 39.33 -5.54 30.39
C SER A 554 39.17 -5.28 31.90
N SER A 555 40.25 -4.97 32.61
CA SER A 555 40.27 -4.67 34.03
C SER A 555 40.03 -3.19 34.38
N ASP A 556 40.19 -2.27 33.43
CA ASP A 556 40.05 -0.81 33.66
C ASP A 556 38.69 -0.25 33.19
N ARG A 557 37.60 -0.74 33.80
CA ARG A 557 36.21 -0.33 33.49
C ARG A 557 35.94 1.19 33.52
N PRO A 558 36.58 2.03 34.37
CA PRO A 558 36.34 3.47 34.37
C PRO A 558 36.82 4.17 33.08
N VAL A 559 37.92 3.68 32.48
CA VAL A 559 38.51 4.25 31.26
C VAL A 559 37.68 3.90 30.04
N LEU A 560 37.18 2.66 29.97
CA LEU A 560 36.25 2.20 28.92
C LEU A 560 34.91 2.96 28.97
N ALA A 561 34.36 3.18 30.17
CA ALA A 561 33.12 3.96 30.33
C ALA A 561 33.31 5.44 29.96
N ALA A 562 34.47 6.04 30.28
CA ALA A 562 34.79 7.42 29.90
C ALA A 562 34.97 7.56 28.37
N LEU A 563 35.56 6.56 27.70
CA LEU A 563 35.70 6.49 26.24
C LEU A 563 34.35 6.23 25.53
N GLU A 564 33.51 5.38 26.08
CA GLU A 564 32.13 5.13 25.60
C GLU A 564 31.28 6.40 25.68
N CYS A 565 31.29 7.10 26.82
CA CYS A 565 30.60 8.38 26.96
C CYS A 565 31.17 9.46 26.04
N SER A 566 32.50 9.52 25.87
CA SER A 566 33.15 10.50 24.98
C SER A 566 32.82 10.24 23.51
N LEU A 567 32.71 8.98 23.07
CA LEU A 567 32.35 8.64 21.70
C LEU A 567 30.87 8.85 21.41
N ILE A 568 29.99 8.51 22.36
CA ILE A 568 28.56 8.82 22.23
C ILE A 568 28.39 10.33 22.14
N LEU A 569 29.06 11.10 23.01
CA LEU A 569 29.03 12.56 22.98
C LEU A 569 29.61 13.09 21.66
N PHE A 570 30.72 12.56 21.17
CA PHE A 570 31.35 13.00 19.91
C PHE A 570 30.52 12.63 18.67
N THR A 571 29.93 11.43 18.61
CA THR A 571 29.09 10.99 17.49
C THR A 571 27.77 11.75 17.45
N PHE A 572 27.18 12.01 18.62
CA PHE A 572 25.99 12.83 18.77
C PHE A 572 26.28 14.30 18.42
N THR A 573 27.42 14.84 18.85
CA THR A 573 27.87 16.20 18.51
C THR A 573 28.19 16.32 17.03
N THR A 574 28.79 15.30 16.40
CA THR A 574 29.13 15.30 14.97
C THR A 574 27.87 15.15 14.12
N ALA A 575 26.93 14.26 14.46
CA ALA A 575 25.64 14.15 13.78
C ALA A 575 24.79 15.42 13.94
N LEU A 576 24.82 16.07 15.11
CA LEU A 576 24.17 17.35 15.36
C LEU A 576 24.84 18.48 14.56
N ILE A 577 26.18 18.49 14.44
CA ILE A 577 26.92 19.41 13.58
C ILE A 577 26.63 19.12 12.10
N THR A 578 26.51 17.86 11.64
CA THR A 578 26.10 17.51 10.27
C THR A 578 24.69 18.00 9.96
N LEU A 579 23.78 17.85 10.92
CA LEU A 579 22.39 18.28 10.81
C LEU A 579 22.32 19.82 10.79
N VAL A 580 23.00 20.50 11.72
CA VAL A 580 23.04 21.97 11.80
C VAL A 580 23.80 22.59 10.62
N THR A 581 24.88 21.95 10.13
CA THR A 581 25.66 22.41 8.96
C THR A 581 24.93 22.09 7.66
N GLY A 582 24.25 20.95 7.56
CA GLY A 582 23.35 20.61 6.45
C GLY A 582 22.17 21.57 6.36
N ILE A 583 21.57 21.95 7.50
CA ILE A 583 20.54 22.99 7.62
C ILE A 583 21.12 24.37 7.28
N ALA A 584 22.30 24.74 7.78
CA ALA A 584 22.96 26.04 7.50
C ALA A 584 23.39 26.19 6.02
N CYS A 585 23.81 25.10 5.37
CA CYS A 585 24.09 25.06 3.94
C CYS A 585 22.79 25.10 3.11
N PHE A 586 21.72 24.45 3.59
CA PHE A 586 20.36 24.62 3.06
C PHE A 586 19.87 26.07 3.18
N TYR A 587 20.23 26.83 4.21
CA TYR A 587 19.85 28.24 4.33
C TYR A 587 20.47 29.16 3.25
N LYS A 588 21.51 28.70 2.53
CA LYS A 588 22.27 29.53 1.56
C LYS A 588 21.83 29.42 0.09
N ILE A 589 21.10 28.37 -0.30
CA ILE A 589 20.72 28.13 -1.71
C ILE A 589 19.27 28.63 -1.98
N LYS A 590 19.10 29.78 -2.63
CA LYS A 590 17.76 30.35 -2.93
C LYS A 590 17.07 29.67 -4.13
N VAL A 591 15.75 29.41 -4.00
CA VAL A 591 14.68 29.38 -5.06
C VAL A 591 13.92 28.03 -5.31
N GLU A 592 12.61 28.08 -5.03
CA GLU A 592 11.38 27.44 -5.58
C GLU A 592 10.98 25.97 -5.50
N HIS A 593 11.85 24.97 -5.38
CA HIS A 593 11.36 23.58 -5.54
C HIS A 593 11.66 22.59 -4.41
N ARG A 594 12.34 23.07 -3.36
CA ARG A 594 12.86 22.28 -2.22
C ARG A 594 11.85 21.34 -1.57
N TRP A 595 10.58 21.69 -1.69
CA TRP A 595 9.45 21.07 -1.04
C TRP A 595 9.12 19.69 -1.66
N LEU A 596 9.01 19.57 -3.00
CA LEU A 596 8.51 18.32 -3.61
C LEU A 596 9.38 17.08 -3.32
N LEU A 597 10.72 17.22 -3.32
CA LEU A 597 11.65 16.13 -3.01
C LEU A 597 11.71 15.80 -1.52
N LEU A 598 11.56 16.81 -0.65
CA LEU A 598 11.49 16.63 0.79
C LEU A 598 10.17 15.93 1.18
N ALA A 599 9.06 16.27 0.52
CA ALA A 599 7.76 15.60 0.63
C ALA A 599 7.81 14.13 0.28
N LEU A 600 8.39 13.80 -0.89
CA LEU A 600 8.56 12.42 -1.34
C LEU A 600 9.47 11.62 -0.41
N ALA A 601 10.57 12.22 0.08
CA ALA A 601 11.48 11.58 1.02
C ALA A 601 10.81 11.30 2.37
N ILE A 602 10.10 12.28 2.93
CA ILE A 602 9.37 12.11 4.20
C ILE A 602 8.26 11.06 4.03
N PHE A 603 7.47 11.10 2.95
CA PHE A 603 6.41 10.13 2.72
C PHE A 603 6.95 8.70 2.58
N LYS A 604 8.07 8.52 1.86
CA LYS A 604 8.76 7.22 1.77
C LYS A 604 9.34 6.78 3.12
N LEU A 605 9.91 7.70 3.90
CA LEU A 605 10.44 7.41 5.23
C LEU A 605 9.33 7.01 6.21
N VAL A 606 8.16 7.65 6.15
CA VAL A 606 6.95 7.21 6.88
C VAL A 606 6.53 5.81 6.43
N GLY A 607 6.61 5.52 5.12
CA GLY A 607 6.36 4.17 4.58
C GLY A 607 7.35 3.12 5.09
N LEU A 608 8.63 3.47 5.22
CA LEU A 608 9.66 2.59 5.79
C LEU A 608 9.43 2.32 7.27
N VAL A 609 9.09 3.36 8.04
CA VAL A 609 8.69 3.20 9.45
C VAL A 609 7.44 2.35 9.57
N GLN A 610 6.52 2.41 8.61
CA GLN A 610 5.35 1.54 8.61
C GLN A 610 5.69 0.05 8.44
N LEU A 611 6.72 -0.29 7.68
CA LEU A 611 7.17 -1.69 7.59
C LEU A 611 7.61 -2.22 8.96
N ALA A 612 8.24 -1.38 9.79
CA ALA A 612 8.51 -1.70 11.18
C ALA A 612 7.23 -1.70 12.04
N ALA A 613 6.34 -0.74 11.82
CA ALA A 613 5.11 -0.58 12.60
C ALA A 613 4.07 -1.70 12.39
N LYS A 614 4.11 -2.44 11.28
CA LYS A 614 3.32 -3.68 11.10
C LYS A 614 3.63 -4.74 12.17
N HIS A 615 4.79 -4.64 12.82
CA HIS A 615 5.22 -5.50 13.91
C HIS A 615 5.01 -4.87 15.29
N TYR A 616 4.46 -3.66 15.37
CA TYR A 616 4.14 -3.05 16.66
C TYR A 616 3.00 -3.82 17.33
N ASN A 617 3.18 -4.03 18.63
CA ASN A 617 2.15 -4.52 19.51
C ASN A 617 1.89 -3.46 20.59
N LEU A 618 0.65 -2.99 20.71
CA LEU A 618 0.30 -1.96 21.68
C LEU A 618 0.65 -2.37 23.11
N ASN A 619 0.43 -3.63 23.51
CA ASN A 619 0.81 -4.08 24.86
C ASN A 619 2.32 -3.89 25.08
N THR A 620 3.15 -4.31 24.12
CA THR A 620 4.59 -4.14 24.20
C THR A 620 5.01 -2.67 24.22
N LEU A 621 4.37 -1.81 23.44
CA LEU A 621 4.66 -0.36 23.45
C LEU A 621 4.37 0.26 24.83
N PHE A 622 3.25 -0.08 25.46
CA PHE A 622 2.93 0.39 26.82
C PHE A 622 3.81 -0.24 27.91
N GLU A 623 4.25 -1.48 27.72
CA GLU A 623 5.18 -2.14 28.65
C GLU A 623 6.59 -1.52 28.61
N GLN A 624 7.05 -1.12 27.42
CA GLN A 624 8.36 -0.51 27.20
C GLN A 624 8.40 0.97 27.61
N GLU A 625 7.28 1.68 27.46
CA GLU A 625 7.14 3.11 27.74
C GLU A 625 6.06 3.31 28.82
N LYS A 626 6.45 3.25 30.10
CA LYS A 626 5.50 3.29 31.23
C LYS A 626 4.74 4.61 31.34
N ASP A 627 5.33 5.69 30.85
CA ASP A 627 4.83 7.06 30.77
C ASP A 627 4.25 7.40 29.40
N ARG A 628 3.92 6.39 28.58
CA ARG A 628 3.40 6.58 27.21
C ARG A 628 2.16 7.47 27.13
N PHE A 629 1.26 7.42 28.10
CA PHE A 629 0.12 8.35 28.13
C PHE A 629 0.61 9.80 28.19
N ASP A 630 1.61 10.10 29.02
CA ASP A 630 2.13 11.45 29.21
C ASP A 630 2.80 11.99 27.92
N HIS A 631 3.36 11.11 27.09
CA HIS A 631 3.95 11.47 25.80
C HIS A 631 2.95 11.54 24.64
N PHE A 632 1.83 10.82 24.72
CA PHE A 632 0.85 10.68 23.64
C PHE A 632 -0.56 11.14 24.07
N HIS A 633 -0.62 12.27 24.77
CA HIS A 633 -1.86 13.00 25.01
C HIS A 633 -1.70 14.48 24.68
N GLN A 634 -2.81 15.16 24.46
CA GLN A 634 -2.88 16.62 24.43
C GLN A 634 -4.16 17.09 25.12
N THR A 635 -4.09 18.29 25.70
CA THR A 635 -5.26 18.94 26.30
C THR A 635 -5.53 20.30 25.67
N PHE A 636 -6.81 20.68 25.68
CA PHE A 636 -7.30 21.97 25.22
C PHE A 636 -7.95 22.73 26.39
N GLN A 637 -7.59 24.01 26.54
CA GLN A 637 -8.09 24.93 27.57
C GLN A 637 -8.03 24.42 29.01
N THR A 638 -6.84 24.13 29.55
CA THR A 638 -6.71 23.67 30.94
C THR A 638 -7.65 22.48 31.20
N ASP A 639 -7.48 21.44 30.37
CA ASP A 639 -8.15 20.14 30.50
C ASP A 639 -9.67 20.14 30.30
N GLN A 640 -10.22 21.07 29.49
CA GLN A 640 -11.63 20.96 29.05
C GLN A 640 -11.85 19.78 28.09
N ILE A 641 -10.89 19.54 27.20
CA ILE A 641 -10.86 18.39 26.29
C ILE A 641 -9.49 17.73 26.42
N LEU A 642 -9.49 16.41 26.59
CA LEU A 642 -8.33 15.53 26.55
C LEU A 642 -8.42 14.68 25.30
N LEU A 643 -7.38 14.71 24.47
CA LEU A 643 -7.11 13.69 23.47
C LEU A 643 -6.05 12.74 24.01
N ASP A 644 -6.43 11.51 24.33
CA ASP A 644 -5.50 10.39 24.50
C ASP A 644 -5.35 9.66 23.16
N TYR A 645 -4.17 9.76 22.55
CA TYR A 645 -3.81 9.05 21.33
C TYR A 645 -2.72 8.00 21.56
N SER A 646 -2.47 7.61 22.82
CA SER A 646 -1.44 6.64 23.20
C SER A 646 -1.72 5.22 22.73
N LYS A 647 -3.00 4.87 22.56
CA LYS A 647 -3.48 3.56 22.06
C LYS A 647 -3.46 3.47 20.53
N ASN A 648 -2.55 4.19 19.88
CA ASN A 648 -2.28 4.10 18.46
C ASN A 648 -0.94 3.38 18.21
N LEU A 649 -0.86 2.69 17.07
CA LEU A 649 0.32 1.99 16.55
C LEU A 649 1.37 2.99 16.03
N VAL A 650 1.89 3.83 16.92
CA VAL A 650 2.84 4.90 16.64
C VAL A 650 3.92 4.95 17.73
N THR A 651 5.11 5.40 17.38
CA THR A 651 6.15 5.82 18.33
C THR A 651 6.39 7.33 18.23
N LYS A 652 7.31 7.87 19.03
CA LYS A 652 7.69 9.27 18.94
C LYS A 652 8.22 9.59 17.55
N GLU A 653 9.07 8.71 17.01
CA GLU A 653 9.62 8.83 15.65
C GLU A 653 8.51 8.78 14.60
N THR A 654 7.50 7.94 14.79
CA THR A 654 6.34 7.88 13.88
C THR A 654 5.62 9.22 13.86
N MET A 655 5.32 9.79 15.02
CA MET A 655 4.64 11.08 15.13
C MET A 655 5.50 12.24 14.59
N ASP A 656 6.80 12.26 14.89
CA ASP A 656 7.74 13.27 14.37
C ASP A 656 7.76 13.29 12.84
N LEU A 657 7.76 12.12 12.20
CA LEU A 657 7.69 12.01 10.73
C LEU A 657 6.34 12.42 10.16
N LEU A 658 5.24 12.10 10.85
CA LEU A 658 3.91 12.57 10.46
C LEU A 658 3.81 14.11 10.56
N PHE A 659 4.37 14.72 11.60
CA PHE A 659 4.43 16.17 11.71
C PHE A 659 5.35 16.78 10.64
N ALA A 660 6.46 16.13 10.30
CA ALA A 660 7.30 16.54 9.18
C ALA A 660 6.51 16.50 7.85
N LEU A 661 5.69 15.48 7.63
CA LEU A 661 4.81 15.39 6.45
C LEU A 661 3.78 16.53 6.42
N ALA A 662 3.18 16.87 7.56
CA ALA A 662 2.25 17.99 7.67
C ALA A 662 2.91 19.36 7.37
N LYS A 663 4.13 19.58 7.89
CA LYS A 663 4.93 20.78 7.61
C LYS A 663 5.25 20.89 6.12
N GLU A 664 5.61 19.77 5.52
CA GLU A 664 5.99 19.68 4.12
C GLU A 664 4.80 19.83 3.16
N ALA A 665 3.61 19.36 3.54
CA ALA A 665 2.38 19.66 2.81
C ALA A 665 1.92 21.12 2.94
N ASP A 666 2.68 21.96 3.65
CA ASP A 666 2.38 23.37 3.95
C ASP A 666 1.04 23.56 4.65
N VAL A 667 0.70 22.68 5.60
CA VAL A 667 -0.55 22.78 6.38
C VAL A 667 -0.69 24.16 7.03
N GLU A 668 0.41 24.75 7.51
CA GLU A 668 0.41 26.07 8.14
C GLU A 668 0.15 27.22 7.16
N GLY A 669 0.75 27.19 5.97
CA GLY A 669 0.50 28.19 4.94
C GLY A 669 -0.91 28.10 4.38
N TRP A 670 -1.40 26.88 4.11
CA TRP A 670 -2.80 26.68 3.70
C TRP A 670 -3.80 27.09 4.80
N ARG A 671 -3.48 26.81 6.07
CA ARG A 671 -4.27 27.30 7.22
C ARG A 671 -4.32 28.82 7.19
N ALA A 672 -3.19 29.50 7.04
CA ALA A 672 -3.15 30.96 6.96
C ALA A 672 -4.03 31.50 5.82
N LYS A 673 -3.97 30.88 4.63
CA LYS A 673 -4.82 31.21 3.47
C LYS A 673 -6.32 31.05 3.76
N MET A 674 -6.72 29.98 4.44
CA MET A 674 -8.11 29.78 4.86
C MET A 674 -8.57 30.94 5.76
N PHE A 675 -7.78 31.27 6.78
CA PHE A 675 -8.12 32.28 7.77
C PHE A 675 -8.00 33.73 7.25
N SER A 676 -7.24 33.98 6.18
CA SER A 676 -7.14 35.31 5.55
C SER A 676 -8.27 35.62 4.57
N GLY A 677 -9.05 34.62 4.17
CA GLY A 677 -10.11 34.75 3.15
C GLY A 677 -9.63 34.53 1.72
N ASP A 678 -8.46 33.92 1.54
CA ASP A 678 -7.98 33.54 0.21
C ASP A 678 -8.93 32.51 -0.42
N LYS A 679 -9.00 32.53 -1.76
CA LYS A 679 -9.87 31.64 -2.54
C LYS A 679 -9.32 30.22 -2.64
N ILE A 680 -9.22 29.51 -1.52
CA ILE A 680 -8.65 28.15 -1.45
C ILE A 680 -9.58 27.06 -2.03
N ASN A 681 -10.86 27.35 -2.21
CA ASN A 681 -11.74 26.51 -3.03
C ASN A 681 -11.53 26.90 -4.50
N LEU A 682 -10.49 26.30 -5.10
CA LEU A 682 -9.97 26.67 -6.41
C LEU A 682 -10.95 26.36 -7.56
N THR A 683 -11.69 25.26 -7.46
CA THR A 683 -12.59 24.82 -8.55
C THR A 683 -13.83 25.70 -8.67
N GLU A 684 -14.30 26.27 -7.56
CA GLU A 684 -15.42 27.22 -7.55
C GLU A 684 -14.98 28.69 -7.43
N GLN A 685 -13.66 28.96 -7.31
CA GLN A 685 -13.09 30.30 -7.11
C GLN A 685 -13.67 31.03 -5.89
N ARG A 686 -13.79 30.34 -4.76
CA ARG A 686 -14.40 30.85 -3.52
C ARG A 686 -13.43 30.84 -2.33
N ALA A 687 -13.60 31.81 -1.45
CA ALA A 687 -13.04 31.75 -0.10
C ALA A 687 -13.70 30.61 0.70
N VAL A 688 -13.08 30.24 1.82
CA VAL A 688 -13.60 29.21 2.72
C VAL A 688 -13.52 29.74 4.16
N LEU A 689 -14.65 30.23 4.66
CA LEU A 689 -14.65 31.12 5.82
C LEU A 689 -15.70 30.78 6.88
N HIS A 690 -15.96 29.49 7.13
CA HIS A 690 -16.78 29.08 8.28
C HIS A 690 -16.20 29.58 9.62
N VAL A 691 -14.88 29.82 9.69
CA VAL A 691 -14.20 30.48 10.83
C VAL A 691 -14.61 31.94 11.04
N ALA A 692 -15.01 32.67 9.98
CA ALA A 692 -15.49 34.04 10.10
C ALA A 692 -16.85 34.11 10.82
N LEU A 693 -17.71 33.10 10.62
CA LEU A 693 -19.05 33.03 11.22
C LEU A 693 -19.02 32.98 12.75
N ARG A 694 -17.90 32.53 13.33
CA ARG A 694 -17.68 32.38 14.76
C ARG A 694 -16.66 33.35 15.33
N ASN A 695 -16.13 34.26 14.53
CA ASN A 695 -15.20 35.31 14.95
C ASN A 695 -15.95 36.45 15.68
N LEU A 696 -16.43 36.20 16.89
CA LEU A 696 -17.26 37.15 17.65
C LEU A 696 -16.54 38.46 18.02
N GLY A 697 -15.20 38.45 18.01
CA GLY A 697 -14.40 39.65 18.28
C GLY A 697 -14.43 40.67 17.13
N GLY A 698 -14.99 40.33 15.97
CA GLY A 698 -15.15 41.25 14.84
C GLY A 698 -13.82 41.64 14.18
N LYS A 699 -12.73 40.89 14.39
CA LYS A 699 -11.46 41.16 13.73
C LYS A 699 -11.65 41.03 12.21
N PRO A 700 -11.27 42.03 11.39
CA PRO A 700 -11.54 42.00 9.96
C PRO A 700 -11.00 40.75 9.25
N ILE A 701 -11.80 40.20 8.34
CA ILE A 701 -11.41 39.14 7.40
C ILE A 701 -11.88 39.55 6.02
N LEU A 702 -10.96 39.64 5.06
CA LEU A 702 -11.24 40.24 3.76
C LEU A 702 -11.55 39.17 2.72
N VAL A 703 -12.62 39.37 1.95
CA VAL A 703 -12.90 38.65 0.71
C VAL A 703 -12.99 39.67 -0.40
N ASP A 704 -12.17 39.54 -1.44
CA ASP A 704 -12.11 40.49 -2.56
C ASP A 704 -11.94 41.96 -2.08
N GLY A 705 -11.16 42.16 -1.01
CA GLY A 705 -10.87 43.47 -0.42
C GLY A 705 -11.96 44.02 0.51
N VAL A 706 -13.06 43.29 0.73
CA VAL A 706 -14.18 43.70 1.57
C VAL A 706 -14.18 42.90 2.88
N ASP A 707 -14.27 43.59 4.02
CA ASP A 707 -14.43 42.95 5.32
C ASP A 707 -15.82 42.31 5.45
N VAL A 708 -15.85 41.00 5.71
CA VAL A 708 -17.10 40.24 5.82
C VAL A 708 -17.73 40.33 7.21
N MET A 709 -16.96 40.71 8.23
CA MET A 709 -17.40 40.66 9.63
C MET A 709 -18.63 41.52 9.95
N PRO A 710 -18.80 42.74 9.41
CA PRO A 710 -20.01 43.52 9.64
C PRO A 710 -21.29 42.79 9.20
N GLY A 711 -21.24 42.09 8.06
CA GLY A 711 -22.35 41.28 7.57
C GLY A 711 -22.64 40.08 8.47
N VAL A 712 -21.59 39.36 8.88
CA VAL A 712 -21.69 38.23 9.84
C VAL A 712 -22.38 38.65 11.13
N LEU A 713 -21.88 39.69 11.77
CA LEU A 713 -22.40 40.16 13.06
C LEU A 713 -23.81 40.74 12.94
N SER A 714 -24.14 41.39 11.82
CA SER A 714 -25.50 41.89 11.56
C SER A 714 -26.51 40.76 11.42
N VAL A 715 -26.16 39.66 10.74
CA VAL A 715 -27.05 38.49 10.62
C VAL A 715 -27.20 37.80 11.98
N LEU A 716 -26.10 37.66 12.73
CA LEU A 716 -26.13 37.07 14.07
C LEU A 716 -27.03 37.86 15.05
N ASP A 717 -26.95 39.19 15.06
CA ASP A 717 -27.84 40.06 15.83
C ASP A 717 -29.31 39.90 15.40
N LYS A 718 -29.55 39.83 14.08
CA LYS A 718 -30.89 39.59 13.54
C LYS A 718 -31.45 38.23 13.98
N MET A 719 -30.63 37.18 13.99
CA MET A 719 -31.01 35.85 14.49
C MET A 719 -31.39 35.93 15.97
N GLY A 720 -30.58 36.59 16.79
CA GLY A 720 -30.86 36.80 18.21
C GLY A 720 -32.19 37.51 18.47
N LYS A 721 -32.48 38.58 17.72
CA LYS A 721 -33.77 39.29 17.81
C LYS A 721 -34.97 38.41 17.49
N LEU A 722 -34.90 37.59 16.43
CA LEU A 722 -35.97 36.67 16.11
C LEU A 722 -36.08 35.55 17.16
N SER A 723 -34.95 34.99 17.59
CA SER A 723 -34.87 33.98 18.63
C SER A 723 -35.55 34.44 19.91
N ASP A 724 -35.19 35.63 20.41
CA ASP A 724 -35.79 36.22 21.61
C ASP A 724 -37.29 36.51 21.41
N ALA A 725 -37.70 36.98 20.23
CA ALA A 725 -39.11 37.23 19.95
C ALA A 725 -39.95 35.95 19.94
N VAL A 726 -39.44 34.87 19.33
CA VAL A 726 -40.11 33.56 19.30
C VAL A 726 -40.15 32.96 20.71
N ARG A 727 -39.02 32.95 21.43
CA ARG A 727 -38.89 32.34 22.76
C ARG A 727 -39.69 33.07 23.84
N SER A 728 -39.73 34.41 23.80
CA SER A 728 -40.58 35.20 24.69
C SER A 728 -42.08 35.09 24.35
N GLY A 729 -42.41 34.52 23.19
CA GLY A 729 -43.76 34.46 22.65
C GLY A 729 -44.28 35.83 22.19
N SER A 730 -43.42 36.84 22.00
CA SER A 730 -43.82 38.12 21.39
C SER A 730 -44.08 37.98 19.89
N TRP A 731 -43.36 37.06 19.22
CA TRP A 731 -43.68 36.65 17.87
C TRP A 731 -44.98 35.83 17.87
N LYS A 732 -46.04 36.39 17.27
CA LYS A 732 -47.36 35.78 17.23
C LYS A 732 -47.66 35.17 15.87
N GLY A 733 -48.27 33.99 15.88
CA GLY A 733 -48.91 33.42 14.72
C GLY A 733 -50.12 34.24 14.26
N TYR A 734 -50.78 33.78 13.19
CA TYR A 734 -51.84 34.54 12.52
C TYR A 734 -53.08 34.74 13.40
N THR A 735 -53.32 33.87 14.39
CA THR A 735 -54.40 33.99 15.38
C THR A 735 -54.01 34.71 16.67
N GLY A 736 -52.78 35.25 16.75
CA GLY A 736 -52.29 35.94 17.95
C GLY A 736 -51.67 35.02 19.02
N LYS A 737 -51.62 33.70 18.78
CA LYS A 737 -50.96 32.74 19.68
C LYS A 737 -49.45 32.77 19.54
N ALA A 738 -48.72 32.42 20.60
CA ALA A 738 -47.26 32.27 20.55
C ALA A 738 -46.88 31.01 19.75
N ILE A 739 -45.68 31.02 19.17
CA ILE A 739 -45.13 29.87 18.46
C ILE A 739 -44.72 28.78 19.46
N THR A 740 -45.07 27.53 19.17
CA THR A 740 -44.74 26.34 19.97
C THR A 740 -43.88 25.34 19.20
N ASP A 741 -43.93 25.39 17.86
CA ASP A 741 -43.25 24.44 16.99
C ASP A 741 -42.45 25.20 15.94
N VAL A 742 -41.18 24.83 15.78
CA VAL A 742 -40.27 25.38 14.78
C VAL A 742 -39.87 24.25 13.85
N ILE A 743 -40.07 24.42 12.54
CA ILE A 743 -39.88 23.38 11.54
C ILE A 743 -38.83 23.85 10.56
N ASN A 744 -37.64 23.25 10.61
CA ASN A 744 -36.58 23.49 9.64
C ASN A 744 -36.79 22.60 8.41
N ILE A 745 -36.92 23.22 7.24
CA ILE A 745 -37.04 22.52 5.95
C ILE A 745 -35.76 22.78 5.15
N GLY A 746 -34.93 21.75 4.98
CA GLY A 746 -33.63 21.82 4.32
C GLY A 746 -33.03 20.43 4.16
N ILE A 747 -32.04 20.24 3.28
CA ILE A 747 -31.39 18.94 3.05
C ILE A 747 -29.87 19.05 3.12
N GLY A 748 -29.19 17.96 3.49
CA GLY A 748 -27.73 17.90 3.60
C GLY A 748 -27.22 18.88 4.66
N GLY A 749 -26.39 19.84 4.24
CA GLY A 749 -25.79 20.82 5.14
C GLY A 749 -26.79 21.76 5.82
N SER A 750 -27.95 21.97 5.19
CA SER A 750 -29.07 22.75 5.74
C SER A 750 -29.92 21.97 6.76
N ASP A 751 -29.56 20.73 7.09
CA ASP A 751 -30.31 19.82 7.95
C ASP A 751 -29.42 19.16 9.02
N LEU A 752 -28.39 18.42 8.61
CA LEU A 752 -27.63 17.55 9.50
C LEU A 752 -26.95 18.30 10.66
N GLY A 753 -26.41 19.49 10.40
CA GLY A 753 -25.82 20.35 11.44
C GLY A 753 -26.84 20.79 12.49
N PRO A 754 -27.93 21.48 12.09
CA PRO A 754 -29.04 21.81 12.98
C PRO A 754 -29.63 20.62 13.75
N VAL A 755 -29.92 19.51 13.08
CA VAL A 755 -30.44 18.28 13.72
C VAL A 755 -29.47 17.82 14.81
N MET A 756 -28.19 17.65 14.46
CA MET A 756 -27.18 17.14 15.39
C MET A 756 -27.00 18.08 16.59
N ALA A 757 -26.91 19.39 16.37
CA ALA A 757 -26.69 20.35 17.44
C ALA A 757 -27.89 20.44 18.40
N THR A 758 -29.12 20.43 17.88
CA THR A 758 -30.31 20.45 18.74
C THR A 758 -30.50 19.16 19.54
N GLU A 759 -30.18 17.98 18.97
CA GLU A 759 -30.17 16.73 19.74
C GLU A 759 -29.07 16.73 20.81
N ALA A 760 -27.85 17.17 20.45
CA ALA A 760 -26.71 17.25 21.36
C ALA A 760 -26.94 18.20 22.55
N LEU A 761 -27.63 19.33 22.30
CA LEU A 761 -27.86 20.39 23.28
C LEU A 761 -29.28 20.40 23.85
N LYS A 762 -30.01 19.29 23.72
CA LYS A 762 -31.35 19.13 24.28
C LYS A 762 -31.50 19.48 25.76
N PRO A 763 -30.50 19.26 26.66
CA PRO A 763 -30.57 19.74 28.04
C PRO A 763 -30.65 21.27 28.20
N TYR A 764 -30.29 22.03 27.17
CA TYR A 764 -30.30 23.50 27.14
C TYR A 764 -31.48 24.06 26.35
N ALA A 765 -32.39 23.20 25.92
CA ALA A 765 -33.56 23.55 25.13
C ALA A 765 -34.53 24.46 25.91
N HIS A 766 -35.32 25.23 25.16
CA HIS A 766 -36.51 25.88 25.69
C HIS A 766 -37.49 24.85 26.23
N GLU A 767 -38.14 25.15 27.35
CA GLU A 767 -39.03 24.19 28.04
C GLU A 767 -40.24 23.75 27.20
N THR A 768 -40.73 24.64 26.33
CA THR A 768 -42.01 24.43 25.61
C THR A 768 -41.90 24.45 24.09
N ILE A 769 -40.80 24.99 23.52
CA ILE A 769 -40.66 25.07 22.06
C ILE A 769 -40.09 23.76 21.54
N LYS A 770 -40.75 23.17 20.56
CA LYS A 770 -40.32 21.96 19.88
C LYS A 770 -39.69 22.32 18.54
N VAL A 771 -38.59 21.64 18.20
CA VAL A 771 -37.99 21.72 16.87
C VAL A 771 -38.27 20.43 16.10
N HIS A 772 -38.55 20.59 14.81
CA HIS A 772 -38.77 19.51 13.85
C HIS A 772 -37.90 19.76 12.62
N PHE A 773 -37.48 18.69 11.97
CA PHE A 773 -36.60 18.76 10.81
C PHE A 773 -37.22 17.96 9.68
N VAL A 774 -37.38 18.59 8.51
CA VAL A 774 -37.94 17.96 7.31
C VAL A 774 -36.93 18.13 6.17
N SER A 775 -36.34 17.01 5.77
CA SER A 775 -35.27 17.00 4.78
C SER A 775 -35.55 16.14 3.55
N ASN A 776 -35.89 14.88 3.77
CA ASN A 776 -36.22 13.94 2.69
C ASN A 776 -37.38 14.44 1.81
N ILE A 777 -37.30 14.18 0.50
CA ILE A 777 -38.37 14.44 -0.49
C ILE A 777 -39.44 13.34 -0.48
N ASP A 778 -39.17 12.20 0.15
CA ASP A 778 -40.22 11.26 0.54
C ASP A 778 -41.29 12.01 1.34
N GLY A 779 -42.49 12.12 0.74
CA GLY A 779 -43.61 12.87 1.30
C GLY A 779 -44.03 12.42 2.69
N THR A 780 -43.65 11.21 3.11
CA THR A 780 -43.82 10.70 4.47
C THR A 780 -43.22 11.65 5.52
N HIS A 781 -42.04 12.22 5.25
CA HIS A 781 -41.32 13.01 6.24
C HIS A 781 -42.06 14.29 6.61
N LEU A 782 -42.53 15.03 5.60
CA LEU A 782 -43.35 16.21 5.80
C LEU A 782 -44.72 15.81 6.37
N ALA A 783 -45.39 14.82 5.81
CA ALA A 783 -46.74 14.41 6.24
C ALA A 783 -46.79 14.01 7.72
N GLU A 784 -45.85 13.21 8.21
CA GLU A 784 -45.78 12.80 9.62
C GLU A 784 -45.42 13.95 10.56
N THR A 785 -44.68 14.94 10.08
CA THR A 785 -44.38 16.15 10.84
C THR A 785 -45.62 17.03 10.97
N LEU A 786 -46.34 17.25 9.86
CA LEU A 786 -47.55 18.08 9.82
C LEU A 786 -48.69 17.53 10.71
N LYS A 787 -48.73 16.21 10.96
CA LYS A 787 -49.69 15.58 11.89
C LYS A 787 -49.49 15.97 13.36
N LYS A 788 -48.30 16.44 13.74
CA LYS A 788 -47.89 16.70 15.13
C LYS A 788 -47.98 18.17 15.54
N ILE A 789 -48.21 19.06 14.58
CA ILE A 789 -48.08 20.52 14.76
C ILE A 789 -49.38 21.24 14.43
N ASN A 790 -49.52 22.49 14.90
CA ASN A 790 -50.71 23.31 14.67
C ASN A 790 -50.39 24.53 13.79
N PRO A 791 -51.11 24.78 12.68
CA PRO A 791 -50.84 25.91 11.79
C PRO A 791 -50.90 27.28 12.48
N GLU A 792 -51.61 27.41 13.60
CA GLU A 792 -51.67 28.65 14.40
C GLU A 792 -50.39 28.94 15.19
N THR A 793 -49.57 27.93 15.50
CA THR A 793 -48.43 28.03 16.42
C THR A 793 -47.13 27.46 15.84
N SER A 794 -47.08 27.20 14.53
CA SER A 794 -45.91 26.66 13.84
C SER A 794 -45.14 27.72 13.04
N LEU A 795 -43.83 27.81 13.23
CA LEU A 795 -42.92 28.62 12.42
C LEU A 795 -42.08 27.72 11.50
N PHE A 796 -42.12 27.95 10.20
CA PHE A 796 -41.33 27.24 9.21
C PHE A 796 -40.08 28.05 8.83
N ILE A 797 -38.93 27.39 8.87
CA ILE A 797 -37.63 27.94 8.46
C ILE A 797 -37.23 27.23 7.16
N ILE A 798 -37.20 27.96 6.05
CA ILE A 798 -36.83 27.41 4.74
C ILE A 798 -35.34 27.62 4.50
N ALA A 799 -34.56 26.55 4.61
CA ALA A 799 -33.10 26.56 4.61
C ALA A 799 -32.51 26.12 3.27
N SER A 800 -32.32 27.07 2.35
CA SER A 800 -31.75 26.80 1.01
C SER A 800 -30.96 28.00 0.48
N LYS A 801 -29.67 27.79 0.24
CA LYS A 801 -28.75 28.81 -0.30
C LYS A 801 -29.28 29.45 -1.58
N THR A 802 -29.59 28.62 -2.57
CA THR A 802 -30.09 29.08 -3.87
C THR A 802 -31.58 29.36 -3.87
N PHE A 803 -32.31 28.83 -2.88
CA PHE A 803 -33.78 28.79 -2.84
C PHE A 803 -34.41 28.08 -4.05
N THR A 804 -33.66 27.14 -4.64
CA THR A 804 -34.09 26.36 -5.83
C THR A 804 -33.89 24.86 -5.67
N THR A 805 -33.39 24.40 -4.52
CA THR A 805 -33.22 22.96 -4.23
C THR A 805 -34.57 22.26 -4.32
N ILE A 806 -34.70 21.31 -5.25
CA ILE A 806 -35.99 20.72 -5.64
C ILE A 806 -36.68 20.09 -4.42
N GLU A 807 -35.93 19.34 -3.61
CA GLU A 807 -36.44 18.67 -2.41
C GLU A 807 -36.98 19.69 -1.40
N THR A 808 -36.16 20.69 -1.06
CA THR A 808 -36.50 21.74 -0.08
C THR A 808 -37.68 22.58 -0.54
N ILE A 809 -37.70 23.05 -1.79
CA ILE A 809 -38.75 23.92 -2.31
C ILE A 809 -40.07 23.15 -2.49
N THR A 810 -40.02 21.88 -2.87
CA THR A 810 -41.23 21.03 -2.94
C THR A 810 -41.83 20.84 -1.56
N ASN A 811 -41.01 20.54 -0.54
CA ASN A 811 -41.46 20.45 0.84
C ASN A 811 -41.99 21.80 1.36
N ALA A 812 -41.30 22.90 1.07
CA ALA A 812 -41.71 24.24 1.48
C ALA A 812 -43.07 24.65 0.87
N ASN A 813 -43.28 24.41 -0.43
CA ASN A 813 -44.55 24.67 -1.09
C ASN A 813 -45.68 23.80 -0.52
N SER A 814 -45.39 22.54 -0.21
CA SER A 814 -46.36 21.63 0.41
C SER A 814 -46.75 22.07 1.83
N ALA A 815 -45.77 22.53 2.62
CA ALA A 815 -46.00 23.11 3.94
C ALA A 815 -46.79 24.43 3.86
N LYS A 816 -46.46 25.30 2.90
CA LYS A 816 -47.21 26.54 2.61
C LYS A 816 -48.66 26.23 2.24
N GLN A 817 -48.89 25.26 1.37
CA GLN A 817 -50.25 24.84 0.99
C GLN A 817 -51.04 24.31 2.19
N TRP A 818 -50.43 23.45 3.01
CA TRP A 818 -51.03 22.96 4.24
C TRP A 818 -51.40 24.11 5.20
N PHE A 819 -50.50 25.08 5.36
CA PHE A 819 -50.74 26.26 6.19
C PHE A 819 -51.89 27.12 5.65
N LEU A 820 -51.91 27.41 4.34
CA LEU A 820 -52.95 28.21 3.70
C LEU A 820 -54.31 27.51 3.69
N ASN A 821 -54.35 26.19 3.70
CA ASN A 821 -55.59 25.43 3.88
C ASN A 821 -56.25 25.74 5.23
N ALA A 822 -55.49 26.14 6.26
CA ALA A 822 -56.01 26.57 7.56
C ALA A 822 -56.16 28.10 7.66
N ALA A 823 -55.11 28.86 7.33
CA ALA A 823 -55.06 30.31 7.52
C ALA A 823 -55.87 31.11 6.48
N LYS A 824 -56.18 30.52 5.31
CA LYS A 824 -57.00 31.06 4.21
C LYS A 824 -56.57 32.39 3.57
N ASP A 825 -55.56 33.09 4.11
CA ASP A 825 -55.01 34.34 3.56
C ASP A 825 -53.49 34.26 3.42
N GLU A 826 -52.97 34.57 2.22
CA GLU A 826 -51.54 34.58 1.91
C GLU A 826 -50.73 35.57 2.72
N LYS A 827 -51.34 36.67 3.20
CA LYS A 827 -50.66 37.67 4.03
C LYS A 827 -50.13 37.08 5.33
N HIS A 828 -50.69 35.95 5.79
CA HIS A 828 -50.26 35.27 7.00
C HIS A 828 -48.97 34.46 6.82
N VAL A 829 -48.53 34.20 5.58
CA VAL A 829 -47.26 33.50 5.29
C VAL A 829 -46.08 34.23 5.95
N ALA A 830 -46.05 35.56 5.89
CA ALA A 830 -44.99 36.37 6.49
C ALA A 830 -44.82 36.19 8.01
N LYS A 831 -45.84 35.70 8.73
CA LYS A 831 -45.77 35.41 10.17
C LYS A 831 -45.31 34.00 10.50
N HIS A 832 -45.37 33.08 9.53
CA HIS A 832 -45.16 31.65 9.74
C HIS A 832 -44.02 31.08 8.90
N PHE A 833 -43.41 31.87 8.01
CA PHE A 833 -42.30 31.44 7.17
C PHE A 833 -41.16 32.46 7.21
N VAL A 834 -39.96 31.97 7.46
CA VAL A 834 -38.70 32.71 7.36
C VAL A 834 -37.76 31.96 6.40
N ALA A 835 -36.80 32.66 5.80
CA ALA A 835 -35.89 32.07 4.83
C ALA A 835 -34.43 32.21 5.25
N LEU A 836 -33.63 31.17 5.05
CA LEU A 836 -32.18 31.21 5.18
C LEU A 836 -31.61 31.07 3.76
N SER A 837 -31.22 32.18 3.14
CA SER A 837 -30.92 32.20 1.70
C SER A 837 -30.14 33.44 1.29
N THR A 838 -29.60 33.41 0.07
CA THR A 838 -29.01 34.58 -0.61
C THR A 838 -29.90 35.11 -1.73
N ASN A 839 -31.06 34.50 -1.98
CA ASN A 839 -31.90 34.77 -3.14
C ASN A 839 -33.18 35.54 -2.78
N ALA A 840 -33.05 36.84 -2.51
CA ALA A 840 -34.17 37.71 -2.12
C ALA A 840 -35.36 37.66 -3.10
N LYS A 841 -35.09 37.54 -4.41
CA LYS A 841 -36.14 37.45 -5.44
C LYS A 841 -36.99 36.19 -5.27
N ALA A 842 -36.35 35.03 -5.11
CA ALA A 842 -37.07 33.77 -4.93
C ALA A 842 -37.80 33.70 -3.58
N VAL A 843 -37.20 34.23 -2.51
CA VAL A 843 -37.83 34.34 -1.19
C VAL A 843 -39.09 35.21 -1.24
N SER A 844 -39.00 36.38 -1.87
CA SER A 844 -40.15 37.27 -2.06
C SER A 844 -41.24 36.63 -2.94
N ALA A 845 -40.85 35.96 -4.03
CA ALA A 845 -41.79 35.24 -4.90
C ALA A 845 -42.51 34.09 -4.19
N PHE A 846 -41.87 33.45 -3.20
CA PHE A 846 -42.51 32.46 -2.34
C PHE A 846 -43.55 33.08 -1.37
N GLY A 847 -43.47 34.39 -1.11
CA GLY A 847 -44.36 35.12 -0.21
C GLY A 847 -43.82 35.33 1.19
N ILE A 848 -42.52 35.11 1.41
CA ILE A 848 -41.82 35.45 2.66
C ILE A 848 -41.41 36.93 2.59
N ASP A 849 -41.63 37.66 3.70
CA ASP A 849 -41.11 39.02 3.84
C ASP A 849 -39.57 38.99 3.75
N VAL A 850 -38.97 39.83 2.91
CA VAL A 850 -37.51 39.91 2.77
C VAL A 850 -36.84 40.32 4.10
N ASN A 851 -37.54 41.04 4.97
CA ASN A 851 -37.08 41.31 6.33
C ASN A 851 -36.94 40.03 7.18
N ASN A 852 -37.61 38.95 6.81
CA ASN A 852 -37.52 37.62 7.42
C ASN A 852 -36.56 36.69 6.67
N MET A 853 -35.74 37.23 5.76
CA MET A 853 -34.62 36.52 5.14
C MET A 853 -33.34 36.71 5.96
N PHE A 854 -32.65 35.61 6.26
CA PHE A 854 -31.37 35.59 6.96
C PHE A 854 -30.30 35.18 5.96
N GLU A 855 -29.41 36.13 5.65
CA GLU A 855 -28.40 35.96 4.61
C GLU A 855 -27.21 35.15 5.10
N PHE A 856 -26.54 34.52 4.15
CA PHE A 856 -25.21 33.96 4.33
C PHE A 856 -24.47 34.03 2.99
N TRP A 857 -23.25 33.50 2.89
CA TRP A 857 -22.39 33.81 1.74
C TRP A 857 -21.97 32.57 0.95
N ASP A 858 -21.40 32.81 -0.24
CA ASP A 858 -20.94 31.76 -1.13
C ASP A 858 -19.78 30.93 -0.53
N TRP A 859 -18.89 31.57 0.24
CA TRP A 859 -17.80 30.98 1.00
C TRP A 859 -18.22 30.16 2.22
N VAL A 860 -19.53 30.12 2.52
CA VAL A 860 -20.12 29.18 3.48
C VAL A 860 -20.50 27.90 2.73
N GLY A 861 -19.66 26.87 2.89
CA GLY A 861 -19.96 25.51 2.43
C GLY A 861 -21.10 24.89 3.23
N GLY A 862 -22.01 24.16 2.58
CA GLY A 862 -23.21 23.62 3.23
C GLY A 862 -22.91 22.77 4.47
N ARG A 863 -21.96 21.84 4.37
CA ARG A 863 -21.53 20.96 5.48
C ARG A 863 -20.81 21.70 6.63
N TYR A 864 -20.44 22.96 6.43
CA TYR A 864 -19.80 23.86 7.40
C TYR A 864 -20.70 25.05 7.79
N SER A 865 -22.02 24.93 7.59
CA SER A 865 -22.92 26.11 7.61
C SER A 865 -23.67 26.33 8.92
N LEU A 866 -23.69 25.38 9.86
CA LEU A 866 -24.48 25.45 11.10
C LEU A 866 -24.18 26.69 11.96
N TRP A 867 -23.01 27.29 11.76
CA TRP A 867 -22.54 28.51 12.43
C TRP A 867 -23.20 29.79 11.89
N SER A 868 -23.79 29.73 10.69
CA SER A 868 -24.41 30.86 9.99
C SER A 868 -25.89 31.01 10.33
N ALA A 869 -26.63 31.76 9.51
CA ALA A 869 -28.09 31.75 9.47
C ALA A 869 -28.71 30.34 9.53
N ILE A 870 -28.07 29.32 8.94
CA ILE A 870 -28.49 27.91 9.03
C ILE A 870 -28.70 27.44 10.48
N GLY A 871 -27.96 27.99 11.44
CA GLY A 871 -28.11 27.73 12.86
C GLY A 871 -29.34 28.34 13.53
N LEU A 872 -30.23 29.06 12.82
CA LEU A 872 -31.37 29.75 13.43
C LEU A 872 -32.29 28.82 14.24
N SER A 873 -32.52 27.59 13.78
CA SER A 873 -33.29 26.60 14.53
C SER A 873 -32.58 26.18 15.83
N ILE A 874 -31.25 26.12 15.84
CA ILE A 874 -30.44 25.90 17.04
C ILE A 874 -30.61 27.09 17.99
N ASP A 875 -30.42 28.32 17.48
CA ASP A 875 -30.55 29.56 18.25
C ASP A 875 -31.92 29.65 18.94
N ILE A 876 -33.02 29.46 18.21
CA ILE A 876 -34.36 29.47 18.81
C ILE A 876 -34.51 28.38 19.87
N TYR A 877 -33.97 27.18 19.62
CA TYR A 877 -34.15 26.04 20.52
C TYR A 877 -33.40 26.22 21.83
N VAL A 878 -32.10 26.53 21.80
CA VAL A 878 -31.27 26.64 23.02
C VAL A 878 -31.14 28.06 23.55
N GLY A 879 -31.58 29.06 22.78
CA GLY A 879 -31.48 30.48 23.09
C GLY A 879 -30.17 31.10 22.61
N HIS A 880 -30.23 32.40 22.31
CA HIS A 880 -29.14 33.12 21.66
C HIS A 880 -27.82 33.06 22.45
N GLN A 881 -27.88 33.16 23.78
CA GLN A 881 -26.67 33.05 24.62
C GLN A 881 -25.98 31.68 24.49
N ASN A 882 -26.74 30.58 24.44
CA ASN A 882 -26.17 29.26 24.23
C ASN A 882 -25.64 29.08 22.80
N PHE A 883 -26.29 29.69 21.80
CA PHE A 883 -25.77 29.71 20.43
C PHE A 883 -24.45 30.51 20.33
N LEU A 884 -24.34 31.65 21.03
CA LEU A 884 -23.07 32.37 21.14
C LEU A 884 -21.99 31.55 21.85
N GLN A 885 -22.33 30.76 22.88
CA GLN A 885 -21.38 29.83 23.50
C GLN A 885 -20.90 28.74 22.53
N LEU A 886 -21.81 28.20 21.70
CA LEU A 886 -21.48 27.26 20.63
C LEU A 886 -20.47 27.87 19.64
N LEU A 887 -20.71 29.10 19.16
CA LEU A 887 -19.76 29.83 18.32
C LEU A 887 -18.44 30.11 19.04
N THR A 888 -18.50 30.48 20.32
CA THR A 888 -17.31 30.79 21.13
C THR A 888 -16.37 29.60 21.25
N GLY A 889 -16.89 28.41 21.57
CA GLY A 889 -16.04 27.21 21.69
C GLY A 889 -15.39 26.82 20.36
N ALA A 890 -16.14 26.94 19.26
CA ALA A 890 -15.60 26.71 17.93
C ALA A 890 -14.50 27.73 17.56
N HIS A 891 -14.69 29.01 17.91
CA HIS A 891 -13.69 30.06 17.71
C HIS A 891 -12.43 29.89 18.57
N GLU A 892 -12.57 29.36 19.78
CA GLU A 892 -11.41 29.06 20.62
C GLU A 892 -10.63 27.87 20.08
N MET A 893 -11.30 26.86 19.50
CA MET A 893 -10.64 25.78 18.78
C MET A 893 -9.97 26.30 17.48
N ASP A 894 -10.55 27.29 16.80
CA ASP A 894 -9.90 27.98 15.68
C ASP A 894 -8.59 28.66 16.10
N LYS A 895 -8.62 29.43 17.20
CA LYS A 895 -7.43 30.08 17.75
C LYS A 895 -6.37 29.06 18.11
N TYR A 896 -6.77 28.01 18.82
CA TYR A 896 -5.88 26.91 19.15
C TYR A 896 -5.29 26.24 17.90
N PHE A 897 -6.09 25.99 16.86
CA PHE A 897 -5.61 25.41 15.60
C PHE A 897 -4.58 26.31 14.90
N VAL A 898 -4.74 27.64 14.96
CA VAL A 898 -3.83 28.62 14.36
C VAL A 898 -2.56 28.83 15.20
N GLU A 899 -2.70 28.98 16.51
CA GLU A 899 -1.64 29.44 17.40
C GLU A 899 -0.78 28.29 17.95
N THR A 900 -1.28 27.05 17.94
CA THR A 900 -0.59 25.90 18.53
C THR A 900 0.34 25.23 17.50
N PRO A 901 1.62 24.96 17.87
CA PRO A 901 2.54 24.20 17.03
C PRO A 901 1.96 22.84 16.62
N LEU A 902 2.20 22.42 15.37
CA LEU A 902 1.59 21.23 14.78
C LEU A 902 1.72 19.97 15.65
N GLU A 903 2.89 19.76 16.26
CA GLU A 903 3.16 18.60 17.12
C GLU A 903 2.35 18.55 18.43
N LYS A 904 1.75 19.67 18.83
CA LYS A 904 0.89 19.78 20.02
C LYS A 904 -0.57 20.04 19.68
N ASN A 905 -0.92 20.04 18.40
CA ASN A 905 -2.19 20.55 17.90
C ASN A 905 -3.17 19.39 17.66
N ILE A 906 -4.20 19.27 18.51
CA ILE A 906 -5.19 18.18 18.50
C ILE A 906 -5.78 17.89 17.09
N PRO A 907 -6.34 18.86 16.35
CA PRO A 907 -6.79 18.64 14.97
C PRO A 907 -5.73 18.05 14.03
N VAL A 908 -4.49 18.52 14.13
CA VAL A 908 -3.38 18.04 13.30
C VAL A 908 -3.01 16.61 13.66
N ILE A 909 -2.92 16.29 14.94
CA ILE A 909 -2.66 14.93 15.43
C ILE A 909 -3.72 13.97 14.91
N LEU A 910 -5.01 14.30 15.06
CA LEU A 910 -6.11 13.48 14.55
C LEU A 910 -6.06 13.34 13.02
N GLY A 911 -5.73 14.41 12.30
CA GLY A 911 -5.63 14.41 10.84
C GLY A 911 -4.54 13.46 10.38
N MET A 912 -3.35 13.58 10.97
CA MET A 912 -2.18 12.77 10.63
C MET A 912 -2.30 11.31 11.06
N LEU A 913 -2.97 10.99 12.17
CA LEU A 913 -3.32 9.60 12.51
C LEU A 913 -4.29 9.01 11.48
N GLY A 914 -5.23 9.81 10.96
CA GLY A 914 -6.07 9.39 9.83
C GLY A 914 -5.24 9.10 8.57
N ILE A 915 -4.28 9.96 8.21
CA ILE A 915 -3.33 9.71 7.11
C ILE A 915 -2.55 8.41 7.35
N TRP A 916 -2.05 8.19 8.57
CA TRP A 916 -1.31 6.99 8.95
C TRP A 916 -2.11 5.72 8.66
N TYR A 917 -3.35 5.65 9.15
CA TYR A 917 -4.16 4.46 9.00
C TYR A 917 -4.71 4.27 7.59
N ASN A 918 -5.13 5.35 6.94
CA ASN A 918 -5.70 5.30 5.60
C ASN A 918 -4.62 4.98 4.55
N ASN A 919 -3.53 5.75 4.52
CA ASN A 919 -2.54 5.65 3.45
C ASN A 919 -1.52 4.53 3.65
N PHE A 920 -1.15 4.22 4.89
CA PHE A 920 -0.08 3.25 5.17
C PHE A 920 -0.61 1.91 5.69
N PHE A 921 -1.63 1.89 6.56
CA PHE A 921 -2.30 0.65 6.97
C PHE A 921 -3.46 0.22 6.05
N LYS A 922 -3.83 1.05 5.07
CA LYS A 922 -4.91 0.77 4.11
C LYS A 922 -6.26 0.51 4.78
N SER A 923 -6.50 1.16 5.92
CA SER A 923 -7.81 1.13 6.57
C SER A 923 -8.77 2.03 5.80
N GLN A 924 -9.83 1.43 5.27
CA GLN A 924 -10.83 2.14 4.47
C GLN A 924 -11.87 2.90 5.31
N THR A 925 -11.91 2.68 6.63
CA THR A 925 -12.98 3.22 7.48
C THR A 925 -12.43 3.80 8.78
N LEU A 926 -13.12 4.80 9.31
CA LEU A 926 -12.92 5.33 10.66
C LEU A 926 -14.28 5.31 11.36
N VAL A 927 -14.31 4.75 12.57
CA VAL A 927 -15.55 4.69 13.36
C VAL A 927 -15.56 5.77 14.45
N ILE A 928 -16.66 6.52 14.58
CA ILE A 928 -16.87 7.55 15.61
C ILE A 928 -17.88 7.03 16.63
N LEU A 929 -17.46 6.89 17.89
CA LEU A 929 -18.18 6.16 18.93
C LEU A 929 -18.41 7.05 20.16
N PRO A 930 -19.43 7.93 20.14
CA PRO A 930 -19.75 8.76 21.28
C PRO A 930 -20.44 7.94 22.38
N TYR A 931 -19.88 7.91 23.58
CA TYR A 931 -20.51 7.41 24.81
C TYR A 931 -21.34 8.55 25.41
N ASP A 932 -22.26 9.07 24.61
CA ASP A 932 -23.25 10.09 24.97
C ASP A 932 -24.45 9.93 24.02
N GLN A 933 -25.65 9.73 24.59
CA GLN A 933 -26.86 9.52 23.81
C GLN A 933 -27.33 10.78 23.07
N TYR A 934 -27.00 11.98 23.56
CA TYR A 934 -27.31 13.23 22.88
C TYR A 934 -26.46 13.41 21.62
N LEU A 935 -25.28 12.79 21.54
CA LEU A 935 -24.43 12.76 20.34
C LEU A 935 -24.82 11.69 19.31
N VAL A 936 -26.04 11.14 19.36
CA VAL A 936 -26.50 10.10 18.41
C VAL A 936 -26.42 10.48 16.93
N ARG A 937 -26.50 11.77 16.61
CA ARG A 937 -26.36 12.27 15.22
C ARG A 937 -24.96 12.77 14.88
N PHE A 938 -24.01 12.73 15.82
CA PHE A 938 -22.64 13.20 15.62
C PHE A 938 -21.88 12.39 14.54
N PRO A 939 -21.95 11.03 14.51
CA PRO A 939 -21.36 10.27 13.42
C PRO A 939 -21.97 10.60 12.05
N ALA A 940 -23.30 10.73 11.96
CA ALA A 940 -23.99 11.06 10.72
C ALA A 940 -23.69 12.49 10.22
N TYR A 941 -23.47 13.44 11.12
CA TYR A 941 -23.01 14.78 10.75
C TYR A 941 -21.61 14.73 10.11
N PHE A 942 -20.67 13.96 10.69
CA PHE A 942 -19.32 13.81 10.14
C PHE A 942 -19.20 12.83 8.97
N GLN A 943 -20.20 11.99 8.71
CA GLN A 943 -20.33 11.34 7.40
C GLN A 943 -20.36 12.37 6.27
N GLN A 944 -21.19 13.41 6.41
CA GLN A 944 -21.17 14.50 5.44
C GLN A 944 -19.89 15.34 5.56
N GLY A 945 -19.54 15.75 6.77
CA GLY A 945 -18.39 16.64 7.02
C GLY A 945 -17.09 16.10 6.41
N ASP A 946 -16.77 14.83 6.63
CA ASP A 946 -15.53 14.20 6.17
C ASP A 946 -15.66 13.67 4.74
N MET A 947 -16.64 12.81 4.46
CA MET A 947 -16.71 12.07 3.19
C MET A 947 -17.04 12.98 2.01
N GLU A 948 -17.94 13.97 2.16
CA GLU A 948 -18.24 14.93 1.08
C GLU A 948 -17.07 15.91 0.87
N SER A 949 -16.27 16.18 1.91
CA SER A 949 -15.07 17.01 1.79
C SER A 949 -13.94 16.26 1.09
N ASN A 950 -13.58 15.08 1.60
CA ASN A 950 -12.32 14.42 1.28
C ASN A 950 -12.47 13.16 0.41
N GLY A 951 -13.68 12.70 0.10
CA GLY A 951 -13.95 11.64 -0.88
C GLY A 951 -13.69 12.10 -2.32
N LYS A 952 -12.43 12.40 -2.64
CA LYS A 952 -11.99 13.03 -3.90
C LYS A 952 -10.94 12.18 -4.60
N SER A 953 -10.92 12.26 -5.92
CA SER A 953 -9.99 11.51 -6.79
C SER A 953 -9.12 12.40 -7.67
N VAL A 954 -9.21 13.72 -7.50
CA VAL A 954 -8.45 14.71 -8.27
C VAL A 954 -7.82 15.71 -7.30
N THR A 955 -6.54 16.01 -7.53
CA THR A 955 -5.75 16.96 -6.75
C THR A 955 -6.07 18.42 -7.12
N ARG A 956 -5.65 19.37 -6.29
CA ARG A 956 -5.74 20.82 -6.52
C ARG A 956 -4.94 21.26 -7.74
N GLU A 957 -3.93 20.48 -8.12
CA GLU A 957 -3.15 20.63 -9.34
C GLU A 957 -3.81 19.99 -10.58
N ASN A 958 -5.06 19.53 -10.45
CA ASN A 958 -5.86 18.89 -11.51
C ASN A 958 -5.31 17.54 -12.01
N LEU A 959 -4.55 16.83 -11.19
CA LEU A 959 -4.05 15.49 -11.50
C LEU A 959 -4.96 14.42 -10.89
N ALA A 960 -5.26 13.39 -11.68
CA ALA A 960 -5.95 12.21 -11.19
C ALA A 960 -5.08 11.44 -10.19
N ILE A 961 -5.68 11.03 -9.09
CA ILE A 961 -5.02 10.24 -8.05
C ILE A 961 -5.07 8.77 -8.46
N THR A 962 -3.92 8.11 -8.58
CA THR A 962 -3.82 6.70 -9.02
C THR A 962 -3.06 5.80 -8.05
N ASP A 963 -2.40 6.38 -7.05
CA ASP A 963 -1.36 5.72 -6.25
C ASP A 963 -1.58 5.84 -4.73
N TYR A 964 -2.62 6.56 -4.27
CA TYR A 964 -2.99 6.65 -2.86
C TYR A 964 -4.51 6.83 -2.62
N GLU A 965 -4.94 6.51 -1.40
CA GLU A 965 -6.34 6.66 -0.92
C GLU A 965 -6.58 8.04 -0.30
N THR A 966 -7.81 8.55 -0.39
CA THR A 966 -8.24 9.84 0.21
C THR A 966 -9.24 9.60 1.36
N GLY A 967 -10.32 10.40 1.48
CA GLY A 967 -11.21 10.37 2.64
C GLY A 967 -11.75 8.97 2.98
N PRO A 968 -11.71 8.54 4.26
CA PRO A 968 -12.21 7.24 4.67
C PRO A 968 -13.75 7.22 4.74
N ILE A 969 -14.33 6.01 4.79
CA ILE A 969 -15.75 5.84 5.11
C ILE A 969 -15.95 6.10 6.61
N ILE A 970 -16.74 7.11 6.95
CA ILE A 970 -17.13 7.42 8.33
C ILE A 970 -18.42 6.68 8.70
N TRP A 971 -18.45 6.11 9.89
CA TRP A 971 -19.64 5.47 10.44
C TRP A 971 -19.57 5.41 11.96
N GLY A 972 -20.66 5.02 12.62
CA GLY A 972 -20.68 4.81 14.06
C GLY A 972 -22.04 5.05 14.69
N GLU A 973 -22.17 4.62 15.94
CA GLU A 973 -23.36 4.74 16.79
C GLU A 973 -22.93 4.96 18.24
N PRO A 974 -23.79 5.51 19.10
CA PRO A 974 -23.45 5.71 20.50
C PRO A 974 -23.07 4.43 21.26
N GLY A 975 -22.12 4.57 22.18
CA GLY A 975 -21.88 3.60 23.24
C GLY A 975 -22.97 3.68 24.32
N THR A 976 -23.40 2.58 24.92
CA THR A 976 -22.90 1.20 24.77
C THR A 976 -23.63 0.40 23.67
N ASN A 977 -24.63 0.97 23.00
CA ASN A 977 -25.45 0.26 22.00
C ASN A 977 -24.59 -0.39 20.90
N GLY A 978 -23.57 0.31 20.40
CA GLY A 978 -22.62 -0.25 19.43
C GLY A 978 -21.93 -1.55 19.87
N GLN A 979 -21.69 -1.71 21.18
CA GLN A 979 -21.10 -2.93 21.76
C GLN A 979 -21.97 -4.16 21.50
N HIS A 980 -23.28 -3.96 21.46
CA HIS A 980 -24.29 -4.99 21.24
C HIS A 980 -24.77 -5.08 19.77
N ALA A 981 -24.07 -4.42 18.85
CA ALA A 981 -24.40 -4.43 17.43
C ALA A 981 -23.21 -4.88 16.59
N PHE A 982 -22.15 -4.07 16.50
CA PHE A 982 -21.07 -4.25 15.53
C PHE A 982 -19.67 -4.34 16.15
N TYR A 983 -19.52 -4.17 17.46
CA TYR A 983 -18.20 -4.33 18.10
C TYR A 983 -17.67 -5.76 18.01
N GLN A 984 -18.53 -6.76 17.80
CA GLN A 984 -18.10 -8.11 17.43
C GLN A 984 -17.17 -8.10 16.21
N LEU A 985 -17.53 -7.36 15.16
CA LEU A 985 -16.71 -7.19 13.97
C LEU A 985 -15.45 -6.39 14.28
N ILE A 986 -15.55 -5.34 15.09
CA ILE A 986 -14.37 -4.54 15.47
C ILE A 986 -13.37 -5.42 16.24
N HIS A 987 -13.81 -6.24 17.20
CA HIS A 987 -12.95 -7.08 18.05
C HIS A 987 -12.40 -8.34 17.37
N GLN A 988 -13.24 -9.08 16.64
CA GLN A 988 -12.87 -10.40 16.11
C GLN A 988 -13.00 -10.51 14.58
N GLY A 989 -13.44 -9.45 13.91
CA GLY A 989 -13.42 -9.38 12.45
C GLY A 989 -12.01 -9.19 11.89
N THR A 990 -11.92 -9.30 10.56
CA THR A 990 -10.66 -9.28 9.80
C THR A 990 -10.24 -7.88 9.33
N LYS A 991 -10.98 -6.84 9.72
CA LYS A 991 -10.72 -5.45 9.32
C LYS A 991 -9.96 -4.71 10.43
N LEU A 992 -8.98 -3.89 10.03
CA LEU A 992 -8.40 -2.88 10.89
C LEU A 992 -9.26 -1.61 10.82
N ILE A 993 -9.85 -1.22 11.95
CA ILE A 993 -10.77 -0.09 12.04
C ILE A 993 -10.27 0.82 13.17
N PRO A 994 -9.58 1.92 12.85
CA PRO A 994 -9.32 2.99 13.81
C PRO A 994 -10.65 3.54 14.36
N ALA A 995 -10.66 3.88 15.64
CA ALA A 995 -11.88 4.29 16.32
C ALA A 995 -11.65 5.51 17.22
N ASP A 996 -12.48 6.53 17.06
CA ASP A 996 -12.53 7.69 17.94
C ASP A 996 -13.65 7.45 18.98
N PHE A 997 -13.27 7.24 20.24
CA PHE A 997 -14.19 7.13 21.36
C PHE A 997 -14.35 8.49 22.03
N LEU A 998 -15.58 8.95 22.24
CA LEU A 998 -15.85 10.27 22.85
C LEU A 998 -16.68 10.12 24.12
N ALA A 999 -16.33 10.77 25.24
CA ALA A 999 -17.16 10.72 26.46
C ALA A 999 -17.06 11.97 27.34
N PRO A 1000 -18.17 12.44 27.94
CA PRO A 1000 -18.14 13.46 28.97
C PRO A 1000 -17.70 12.88 30.32
N VAL A 1001 -16.87 13.62 31.08
CA VAL A 1001 -16.56 13.31 32.48
C VAL A 1001 -17.79 13.47 33.36
N VAL A 1002 -18.59 14.52 33.11
CA VAL A 1002 -19.80 14.85 33.87
C VAL A 1002 -21.05 14.66 33.01
N SER A 1003 -21.94 13.77 33.45
CA SER A 1003 -23.25 13.58 32.81
C SER A 1003 -24.15 14.81 32.94
N GLN A 1004 -24.96 15.06 31.92
CA GLN A 1004 -26.10 15.98 32.01
C GLN A 1004 -27.20 15.46 32.93
N ASN A 1005 -27.32 14.13 33.08
CA ASN A 1005 -28.36 13.45 33.82
C ASN A 1005 -27.74 12.47 34.85
N PRO A 1006 -27.32 12.93 36.05
CA PRO A 1006 -26.66 12.12 37.06
C PRO A 1006 -27.64 11.23 37.85
N ILE A 1007 -28.53 10.52 37.16
CA ILE A 1007 -29.57 9.68 37.75
C ILE A 1007 -28.98 8.48 38.51
N GLY A 1008 -29.72 7.99 39.52
CA GLY A 1008 -29.27 6.87 40.35
C GLY A 1008 -27.99 7.20 41.13
N ASN A 1009 -27.83 8.45 41.59
CA ASN A 1009 -26.61 8.97 42.20
C ASN A 1009 -25.39 8.76 41.30
N ASN A 1010 -25.51 9.14 40.02
CA ASN A 1010 -24.47 9.02 38.98
C ASN A 1010 -24.06 7.58 38.59
N LYS A 1011 -24.70 6.54 39.16
CA LYS A 1011 -24.39 5.12 38.87
C LYS A 1011 -24.46 4.78 37.38
N HIS A 1012 -25.41 5.36 36.65
CA HIS A 1012 -25.52 5.15 35.20
C HIS A 1012 -24.27 5.66 34.47
N HIS A 1013 -23.77 6.84 34.85
CA HIS A 1013 -22.60 7.45 34.22
C HIS A 1013 -21.31 6.71 34.58
N GLU A 1014 -21.17 6.23 35.81
CA GLU A 1014 -20.05 5.38 36.23
C GLU A 1014 -20.00 4.07 35.43
N ILE A 1015 -21.15 3.42 35.22
CA ILE A 1015 -21.24 2.22 34.38
C ILE A 1015 -20.90 2.55 32.91
N LEU A 1016 -21.40 3.66 32.38
CA LEU A 1016 -21.09 4.12 31.02
C LEU A 1016 -19.58 4.34 30.84
N LEU A 1017 -18.94 5.06 31.75
CA LEU A 1017 -17.51 5.33 31.71
C LEU A 1017 -16.67 4.06 31.94
N SER A 1018 -17.10 3.14 32.81
CA SER A 1018 -16.42 1.84 32.97
C SER A 1018 -16.38 1.07 31.64
N ASN A 1019 -17.45 1.15 30.85
CA ASN A 1019 -17.53 0.55 29.53
C ASN A 1019 -16.67 1.28 28.49
N PHE A 1020 -16.67 2.61 28.50
CA PHE A 1020 -15.79 3.43 27.65
C PHE A 1020 -14.31 3.05 27.85
N PHE A 1021 -13.86 2.99 29.10
CA PHE A 1021 -12.49 2.60 29.44
C PHE A 1021 -12.20 1.15 29.06
N ALA A 1022 -13.10 0.22 29.44
CA ALA A 1022 -12.91 -1.21 29.19
C ALA A 1022 -12.86 -1.55 27.70
N GLN A 1023 -13.63 -0.87 26.83
CA GLN A 1023 -13.64 -1.18 25.40
C GLN A 1023 -12.34 -0.78 24.71
N THR A 1024 -11.80 0.41 25.00
CA THR A 1024 -10.51 0.83 24.42
C THR A 1024 -9.35 0.00 24.97
N GLU A 1025 -9.40 -0.38 26.25
CA GLU A 1025 -8.45 -1.34 26.84
C GLU A 1025 -8.57 -2.73 26.19
N ALA A 1026 -9.77 -3.26 25.99
CA ALA A 1026 -9.97 -4.57 25.38
C ALA A 1026 -9.49 -4.62 23.92
N LEU A 1027 -9.74 -3.56 23.15
CA LEU A 1027 -9.25 -3.41 21.78
C LEU A 1027 -7.72 -3.38 21.72
N MET A 1028 -7.08 -2.75 22.69
CA MET A 1028 -5.62 -2.75 22.83
C MET A 1028 -5.09 -4.13 23.24
N ARG A 1029 -5.59 -4.68 24.35
CA ARG A 1029 -5.02 -5.85 25.02
C ARG A 1029 -5.30 -7.15 24.30
N GLY A 1030 -6.54 -7.34 23.86
CA GLY A 1030 -7.03 -8.65 23.45
C GLY A 1030 -7.04 -9.67 24.60
N LYS A 1031 -7.12 -10.95 24.24
CA LYS A 1031 -7.12 -12.09 25.14
C LYS A 1031 -6.47 -13.27 24.42
N ASN A 1032 -5.28 -13.67 24.89
CA ASN A 1032 -4.49 -14.72 24.26
C ASN A 1032 -4.98 -16.13 24.65
N GLU A 1033 -4.50 -17.15 23.94
CA GLU A 1033 -4.88 -18.55 24.18
C GLU A 1033 -4.67 -18.98 25.64
N SER A 1034 -3.56 -18.61 26.27
CA SER A 1034 -3.26 -19.01 27.66
C SER A 1034 -4.30 -18.46 28.64
N GLN A 1035 -4.73 -17.22 28.46
CA GLN A 1035 -5.77 -16.60 29.28
C GLN A 1035 -7.12 -17.27 29.06
N VAL A 1036 -7.50 -17.52 27.80
CA VAL A 1036 -8.75 -18.22 27.46
C VAL A 1036 -8.76 -19.64 28.04
N ARG A 1037 -7.65 -20.37 27.93
CA ARG A 1037 -7.49 -21.72 28.45
C ARG A 1037 -7.78 -21.77 29.95
N LYS A 1038 -7.18 -20.87 30.74
CA LYS A 1038 -7.40 -20.75 32.19
C LYS A 1038 -8.85 -20.41 32.55
N GLU A 1039 -9.56 -19.67 31.71
CA GLU A 1039 -10.99 -19.39 31.90
C GLU A 1039 -11.85 -20.63 31.61
N LEU A 1040 -11.54 -21.36 30.54
CA LEU A 1040 -12.29 -22.55 30.10
C LEU A 1040 -12.08 -23.76 31.00
N GLU A 1041 -10.90 -23.90 31.63
CA GLU A 1041 -10.62 -24.97 32.61
C GLU A 1041 -11.61 -24.96 33.80
N LYS A 1042 -12.21 -23.82 34.10
CA LYS A 1042 -13.22 -23.68 35.17
C LYS A 1042 -14.65 -24.02 34.72
N ALA A 1043 -14.88 -24.22 33.43
CA ALA A 1043 -16.21 -24.33 32.85
C ALA A 1043 -16.74 -25.78 32.71
N ASN A 1044 -16.00 -26.79 33.22
CA ASN A 1044 -16.35 -28.23 33.13
C ASN A 1044 -16.83 -28.67 31.74
N LEU A 1045 -16.12 -28.24 30.69
CA LEU A 1045 -16.44 -28.61 29.30
C LEU A 1045 -15.81 -29.96 28.94
N ASP A 1046 -16.45 -30.71 28.05
CA ASP A 1046 -15.79 -31.84 27.38
C ASP A 1046 -14.68 -31.34 26.44
N GLU A 1047 -13.74 -32.23 26.10
CA GLU A 1047 -12.55 -31.89 25.31
C GLU A 1047 -12.89 -31.27 23.95
N LYS A 1048 -13.94 -31.75 23.28
CA LYS A 1048 -14.35 -31.24 21.97
C LYS A 1048 -14.82 -29.78 22.10
N ASN A 1049 -15.72 -29.51 23.04
CA ASN A 1049 -16.24 -28.18 23.30
C ASN A 1049 -15.17 -27.23 23.84
N PHE A 1050 -14.21 -27.75 24.62
CA PHE A 1050 -13.05 -26.99 25.08
C PHE A 1050 -12.22 -26.48 23.90
N GLN A 1051 -11.81 -27.36 22.98
CA GLN A 1051 -10.97 -26.97 21.84
C GLN A 1051 -11.67 -26.02 20.87
N ILE A 1052 -12.99 -26.18 20.67
CA ILE A 1052 -13.79 -25.24 19.89
C ILE A 1052 -13.79 -23.87 20.58
N GLN A 1053 -14.23 -23.81 21.85
CA GLN A 1053 -14.34 -22.53 22.56
C GLN A 1053 -12.98 -21.83 22.73
N LEU A 1054 -11.89 -22.58 22.86
CA LEU A 1054 -10.55 -22.03 22.98
C LEU A 1054 -10.16 -21.17 21.79
N LYS A 1055 -10.54 -21.56 20.56
CA LYS A 1055 -10.27 -20.74 19.37
C LYS A 1055 -11.20 -19.54 19.27
N HIS A 1056 -12.49 -19.73 19.56
CA HIS A 1056 -13.51 -18.68 19.38
C HIS A 1056 -13.51 -17.60 20.46
N LYS A 1057 -12.98 -17.87 21.66
CA LYS A 1057 -12.91 -16.90 22.76
C LYS A 1057 -11.60 -16.11 22.81
N GLN A 1058 -10.70 -16.31 21.83
CA GLN A 1058 -9.50 -15.49 21.69
C GLN A 1058 -9.83 -14.13 21.07
N PHE A 1059 -9.12 -13.11 21.53
CA PHE A 1059 -9.21 -11.74 21.01
C PHE A 1059 -7.80 -11.31 20.62
N ALA A 1060 -7.59 -10.98 19.35
CA ALA A 1060 -6.25 -10.63 18.85
C ALA A 1060 -5.70 -9.34 19.48
N GLY A 1061 -6.57 -8.44 19.95
CA GLY A 1061 -6.17 -7.13 20.46
C GLY A 1061 -5.51 -6.27 19.37
N ASN A 1062 -4.59 -5.41 19.79
CA ASN A 1062 -3.76 -4.57 18.91
C ASN A 1062 -4.56 -3.67 17.95
N LYS A 1063 -5.74 -3.21 18.36
CA LYS A 1063 -6.63 -2.36 17.56
C LYS A 1063 -6.56 -0.91 18.04
N PRO A 1064 -6.27 0.05 17.14
CA PRO A 1064 -5.96 1.42 17.54
C PRO A 1064 -7.22 2.20 17.89
N THR A 1065 -7.13 3.02 18.94
CA THR A 1065 -8.21 3.89 19.41
C THR A 1065 -7.68 5.26 19.83
N ASN A 1066 -8.45 6.31 19.55
CA ASN A 1066 -8.33 7.60 20.24
C ASN A 1066 -9.40 7.65 21.33
N SER A 1067 -9.05 8.15 22.52
CA SER A 1067 -10.02 8.46 23.57
C SER A 1067 -10.09 9.97 23.76
N ILE A 1068 -11.21 10.57 23.37
CA ILE A 1068 -11.49 12.00 23.46
C ILE A 1068 -12.44 12.22 24.63
N MET A 1069 -11.91 12.65 25.75
CA MET A 1069 -12.71 12.99 26.92
C MET A 1069 -12.90 14.50 27.02
N TYR A 1070 -14.05 14.93 27.51
CA TYR A 1070 -14.32 16.34 27.75
C TYR A 1070 -15.11 16.52 29.03
N LYS A 1071 -15.02 17.67 29.67
CA LYS A 1071 -15.58 17.85 31.01
C LYS A 1071 -17.09 17.61 31.06
N LYS A 1072 -17.84 18.25 30.16
CA LYS A 1072 -19.31 18.17 30.07
C LYS A 1072 -19.74 18.57 28.65
N LEU A 1073 -20.81 17.96 28.12
CA LEU A 1073 -21.33 18.35 26.81
C LEU A 1073 -22.20 19.62 26.90
N ASP A 1074 -21.57 20.79 27.01
CA ASP A 1074 -22.24 22.09 26.93
C ASP A 1074 -22.12 22.70 25.51
N PRO A 1075 -22.83 23.80 25.18
CA PRO A 1075 -22.78 24.39 23.84
C PRO A 1075 -21.36 24.72 23.40
N LYS A 1076 -20.55 25.27 24.31
CA LYS A 1076 -19.16 25.64 24.06
C LYS A 1076 -18.29 24.41 23.73
N THR A 1077 -18.44 23.33 24.50
CA THR A 1077 -17.72 22.07 24.30
C THR A 1077 -18.12 21.44 22.99
N LEU A 1078 -19.43 21.40 22.66
CA LEU A 1078 -19.89 20.90 21.37
C LEU A 1078 -19.28 21.70 20.21
N GLY A 1079 -19.24 23.04 20.31
CA GLY A 1079 -18.62 23.90 19.31
C GLY A 1079 -17.16 23.58 19.09
N SER A 1080 -16.43 23.38 20.19
CA SER A 1080 -15.01 23.00 20.19
C SER A 1080 -14.79 21.64 19.51
N LEU A 1081 -15.64 20.63 19.84
CA LEU A 1081 -15.57 19.29 19.26
C LEU A 1081 -15.84 19.31 17.75
N ILE A 1082 -16.85 20.06 17.30
CA ILE A 1082 -17.17 20.14 15.88
C ILE A 1082 -16.02 20.80 15.12
N ALA A 1083 -15.56 21.98 15.56
CA ALA A 1083 -14.44 22.70 14.93
C ALA A 1083 -13.14 21.89 14.92
N MET A 1084 -12.90 21.07 15.96
CA MET A 1084 -11.76 20.17 16.01
C MET A 1084 -11.77 19.17 14.84
N TYR A 1085 -12.92 18.58 14.52
CA TYR A 1085 -13.05 17.68 13.38
C TYR A 1085 -13.07 18.42 12.03
N GLU A 1086 -13.64 19.62 11.94
CA GLU A 1086 -13.53 20.45 10.72
C GLU A 1086 -12.06 20.71 10.35
N HIS A 1087 -11.24 21.08 11.34
CA HIS A 1087 -9.80 21.31 11.13
C HIS A 1087 -9.03 20.02 10.88
N LYS A 1088 -9.41 18.89 11.48
CA LYS A 1088 -8.87 17.56 11.14
C LYS A 1088 -9.08 17.26 9.65
N ILE A 1089 -10.30 17.45 9.15
CA ILE A 1089 -10.68 17.21 7.75
C ILE A 1089 -9.87 18.12 6.82
N PHE A 1090 -9.71 19.40 7.19
CA PHE A 1090 -8.86 20.35 6.47
C PHE A 1090 -7.41 19.85 6.37
N VAL A 1091 -6.78 19.46 7.48
CA VAL A 1091 -5.39 18.97 7.50
C VAL A 1091 -5.20 17.80 6.53
N GLN A 1092 -6.11 16.83 6.56
CA GLN A 1092 -6.05 15.67 5.67
C GLN A 1092 -6.17 16.07 4.19
N GLY A 1093 -7.12 16.96 3.87
CA GLY A 1093 -7.30 17.46 2.52
C GLY A 1093 -6.08 18.22 1.99
N ILE A 1094 -5.41 18.99 2.84
CA ILE A 1094 -4.16 19.67 2.49
C ILE A 1094 -3.05 18.65 2.19
N VAL A 1095 -2.86 17.65 3.04
CA VAL A 1095 -1.84 16.58 2.87
C VAL A 1095 -2.08 15.77 1.60
N TRP A 1096 -3.34 15.41 1.29
CA TRP A 1096 -3.69 14.71 0.04
C TRP A 1096 -3.70 15.58 -1.21
N LYS A 1097 -3.46 16.89 -1.05
CA LYS A 1097 -3.53 17.87 -2.11
C LYS A 1097 -4.89 17.92 -2.81
N ILE A 1098 -6.00 17.72 -2.13
CA ILE A 1098 -7.36 17.76 -2.72
C ILE A 1098 -8.13 19.02 -2.32
N ASN A 1099 -9.22 19.32 -3.01
CA ASN A 1099 -10.13 20.38 -2.59
C ASN A 1099 -11.18 19.85 -1.61
N SER A 1100 -11.06 20.17 -0.33
CA SER A 1100 -12.03 19.74 0.70
C SER A 1100 -13.38 20.48 0.65
N PHE A 1101 -13.52 21.48 -0.23
CA PHE A 1101 -14.59 22.47 -0.12
C PHE A 1101 -15.55 22.53 -1.32
N ASP A 1102 -15.29 21.74 -2.37
CA ASP A 1102 -16.24 21.49 -3.46
C ASP A 1102 -16.97 20.15 -3.29
N GLN A 1103 -17.91 19.83 -4.20
CA GLN A 1103 -18.67 18.57 -4.22
C GLN A 1103 -19.21 18.19 -5.62
N TRP A 1104 -18.40 18.27 -6.66
CA TRP A 1104 -18.82 17.97 -8.04
C TRP A 1104 -19.46 16.58 -8.24
N GLY A 1105 -19.12 15.61 -7.38
CA GLY A 1105 -19.66 14.25 -7.43
C GLY A 1105 -21.19 14.13 -7.27
N VAL A 1106 -21.89 15.18 -6.83
CA VAL A 1106 -23.37 15.15 -6.66
C VAL A 1106 -24.14 15.56 -7.92
N GLU A 1107 -23.47 16.07 -8.97
CA GLU A 1107 -24.15 16.68 -10.12
C GLU A 1107 -24.80 15.67 -11.06
N LEU A 1108 -24.11 14.57 -11.37
CA LEU A 1108 -24.60 13.56 -12.32
C LEU A 1108 -25.96 12.99 -11.91
N GLY A 1109 -26.11 12.64 -10.62
CA GLY A 1109 -27.38 12.16 -10.10
C GLY A 1109 -28.52 13.17 -10.25
N LYS A 1110 -28.25 14.46 -10.03
CA LYS A 1110 -29.25 15.54 -10.18
C LYS A 1110 -29.66 15.74 -11.64
N GLN A 1111 -28.71 15.69 -12.56
CA GLN A 1111 -28.97 15.80 -14.00
C GLN A 1111 -29.84 14.63 -14.50
N LEU A 1112 -29.47 13.39 -14.13
CA LEU A 1112 -30.22 12.20 -14.50
C LEU A 1112 -31.63 12.19 -13.90
N ALA A 1113 -31.79 12.54 -12.62
CA ALA A 1113 -33.10 12.64 -11.99
C ALA A 1113 -34.01 13.69 -12.65
N THR A 1114 -33.44 14.84 -13.04
CA THR A 1114 -34.18 15.91 -13.74
C THR A 1114 -34.66 15.45 -15.11
N ALA A 1115 -33.84 14.67 -15.83
CA ALA A 1115 -34.21 14.09 -17.12
C ALA A 1115 -35.28 13.00 -16.99
N ILE A 1116 -35.21 12.15 -15.96
CA ILE A 1116 -36.15 11.04 -15.72
C ILE A 1116 -37.52 11.53 -15.22
N LEU A 1117 -37.57 12.62 -14.43
CA LEU A 1117 -38.82 13.12 -13.84
C LEU A 1117 -39.98 13.32 -14.84
N PRO A 1118 -39.83 14.04 -15.97
CA PRO A 1118 -40.90 14.18 -16.96
C PRO A 1118 -41.28 12.84 -17.62
N GLU A 1119 -40.33 11.91 -17.73
CA GLU A 1119 -40.62 10.58 -18.25
C GLU A 1119 -41.53 9.82 -17.28
N LEU A 1120 -41.34 9.91 -15.96
CA LEU A 1120 -42.24 9.30 -14.96
C LEU A 1120 -43.66 9.88 -14.95
N GLN A 1121 -43.83 11.09 -15.50
CA GLN A 1121 -45.12 11.77 -15.62
C GLN A 1121 -45.85 11.41 -16.93
N SER A 1122 -45.11 10.99 -17.96
CA SER A 1122 -45.69 10.55 -19.23
C SER A 1122 -46.26 9.13 -19.16
N GLN A 1123 -47.25 8.84 -20.01
CA GLN A 1123 -47.83 7.51 -20.17
C GLN A 1123 -47.06 6.62 -21.18
N SER A 1124 -46.09 7.17 -21.91
CA SER A 1124 -45.36 6.43 -22.95
C SER A 1124 -44.35 5.44 -22.35
N LEU A 1125 -44.10 4.32 -23.02
CA LEU A 1125 -42.95 3.47 -22.66
C LEU A 1125 -41.64 4.26 -22.85
N VAL A 1126 -40.69 4.00 -21.98
CA VAL A 1126 -39.36 4.63 -21.96
C VAL A 1126 -38.33 3.64 -22.50
N THR A 1127 -37.52 4.08 -23.47
CA THR A 1127 -36.55 3.23 -24.21
C THR A 1127 -35.19 3.89 -24.44
N ASN A 1128 -34.99 5.11 -23.94
CA ASN A 1128 -33.82 5.97 -24.22
C ASN A 1128 -32.69 5.84 -23.19
N HIS A 1129 -32.84 5.02 -22.15
CA HIS A 1129 -31.78 4.72 -21.18
C HIS A 1129 -31.20 3.32 -21.40
N ASP A 1130 -30.32 2.87 -20.50
CA ASP A 1130 -29.93 1.47 -20.44
C ASP A 1130 -31.14 0.56 -20.15
N SER A 1131 -31.01 -0.73 -20.45
CA SER A 1131 -32.12 -1.69 -20.34
C SER A 1131 -32.63 -1.85 -18.91
N SER A 1132 -31.79 -1.63 -17.89
CA SER A 1132 -32.20 -1.69 -16.49
C SER A 1132 -33.07 -0.48 -16.14
N THR A 1133 -32.59 0.74 -16.40
CA THR A 1133 -33.33 1.98 -16.12
C THR A 1133 -34.66 2.02 -16.87
N ASN A 1134 -34.67 1.65 -18.16
CA ASN A 1134 -35.91 1.53 -18.94
C ASN A 1134 -36.87 0.51 -18.31
N GLY A 1135 -36.37 -0.68 -17.96
CA GLY A 1135 -37.16 -1.74 -17.34
C GLY A 1135 -37.79 -1.30 -16.03
N LEU A 1136 -37.04 -0.60 -15.17
CA LEU A 1136 -37.51 -0.09 -13.88
C LEU A 1136 -38.57 1.01 -14.05
N ILE A 1137 -38.35 1.98 -14.94
CA ILE A 1137 -39.32 3.05 -15.23
C ILE A 1137 -40.62 2.45 -15.78
N ASN A 1138 -40.52 1.53 -16.75
CA ASN A 1138 -41.69 0.88 -17.34
C ASN A 1138 -42.41 -0.01 -16.32
N TRP A 1139 -41.68 -0.68 -15.43
CA TRP A 1139 -42.27 -1.41 -14.31
C TRP A 1139 -43.03 -0.46 -13.37
N PHE A 1140 -42.42 0.67 -12.98
CA PHE A 1140 -43.09 1.70 -12.18
C PHE A 1140 -44.37 2.19 -12.86
N LYS A 1141 -44.32 2.57 -14.15
CA LYS A 1141 -45.49 3.04 -14.91
C LYS A 1141 -46.60 2.00 -14.99
N LYS A 1142 -46.26 0.73 -15.19
CA LYS A 1142 -47.24 -0.37 -15.25
C LYS A 1142 -48.00 -0.58 -13.93
N HIS A 1143 -47.37 -0.26 -12.80
CA HIS A 1143 -47.94 -0.48 -11.46
C HIS A 1143 -48.40 0.82 -10.77
N LYS A 1144 -48.18 1.98 -11.41
CA LYS A 1144 -48.70 3.28 -10.99
C LYS A 1144 -50.17 3.37 -11.41
N LEU A 1145 -51.07 3.22 -10.43
CA LEU A 1145 -52.53 3.27 -10.61
C LEU A 1145 -53.00 4.54 -11.29
#